data_AF-A0A7V8X3J1-F1
#
_entry.id   AF-A0A7V8X3J1-F1
#
_cell.length_a   1.000
_cell.length_b   1.000
_cell.length_c   1.000
_cell.angle_alpha   90.00
_cell.angle_beta   90.00
_cell.angle_gamma   90.00
#
_symmetry.space_group_name_H-M   'P 1'
#
loop_
_entity.id
_entity.type
_entity.pdbx_description
1 polymer ?
#
loop_
_entity_poly.entity_id
_entity_poly.type
_entity_poly.pdbx_seq_one_letter_code
_entity_poly.pdbx_strand_id
1 'polypeptide(L)'
;MAEPPASRERRREAPLRAEPAPVDPAPVDRRPPSIDTGGVEAPSAGDDVSTGAEVVQAGERRSARVESLRAVAALGVLVSHAWLYAGGFGADRSDTWLHRAVTGGGLGVQLFFALSGYLIYRPFARRDFGGGRPIDLRNYARNRAVRILPLYWVAVAVLLVFTEDGGSLSQWWRFTLFAEGFSTATAQTVNPPIWSVVVELHFYLLLPLLAWGIAAVSRQRRNVAIGILLALAVPSVVFRRLDPDPTVIWQYSLPATFFGFVPGMVLALLETAWSERPPRWLRGRLAAADGWLVVAAGVWALITWDFDLAVPLTAVASFLTVGAVVLRLRDGPLVRLLDLRPLALVGVASYSLYIWHVPIIEALNGRSVISGSFPRLLVPSLVASLAVAAISYAVIERPALRLRRGWAGTSSGGGRRRVRTGVDEAGGFRRIWRGEWTTDHRLLIPIVAIGFLVRARTVMATRFLVLGNDPTDYDRLGRLVADGEVFGPALLSPSGGPTAFRPPLYPMFLGAVYWLTGDSILAARLLQALLGAATVVLVWLVARRLFDRRVALVAAAMAAVYPPLTLATVSVMSESILIPLMLGSVLATLCARDGGPSAGRWSALAGLCAGLGMLARPNSAVLVLPLLLLVVAWRQSGSDRRRAIRRGALLLAALVVTVLPWEIRNLVVMDSLVPISTIDGFNVAGVYNDQAATAAFPNRYQFRPPNGVPELAPLFADESLDEVGLGAELRREGFEFLADHPTAPIQAEFWNSVRMLELPGLDLSATVASQSGYGRQTAAVAMVSFWLLSLLALASLALPMTRRAPVALWLAPALLWAGTALFLGDARLRAPIDVFLLLAGAVTVTGAFDALRRRVESRAARTRTGLAS
;
A
#
# COMPACT_ATOMS: atom_id res chain seq x y z
N MET A 1 39.73 50.85 -44.90
CA MET A 1 40.57 50.13 -45.89
C MET A 1 39.79 48.91 -46.37
N ALA A 2 39.87 48.60 -47.67
CA ALA A 2 39.54 47.32 -48.31
C ALA A 2 38.14 46.68 -48.09
N GLU A 3 37.23 47.03 -49.00
CA GLU A 3 36.26 46.12 -49.67
C GLU A 3 37.00 45.13 -50.64
N PRO A 4 36.33 44.26 -51.46
CA PRO A 4 34.95 43.74 -51.43
C PRO A 4 34.87 42.18 -51.38
N PRO A 5 34.77 41.44 -52.51
CA PRO A 5 33.55 40.99 -53.23
C PRO A 5 32.97 39.63 -52.75
N ALA A 6 31.74 39.19 -53.04
CA ALA A 6 30.66 39.51 -54.01
C ALA A 6 30.60 38.73 -55.35
N SER A 7 29.67 37.78 -55.47
CA SER A 7 28.90 37.40 -56.68
C SER A 7 27.78 36.41 -56.28
N ARG A 8 26.47 36.63 -56.52
CA ARG A 8 25.68 36.74 -57.78
C ARG A 8 25.63 35.39 -58.54
N GLU A 9 24.49 34.86 -59.01
CA GLU A 9 23.37 35.48 -59.76
C GLU A 9 21.99 34.78 -59.52
N ARG A 10 20.85 35.51 -59.43
CA ARG A 10 19.77 35.81 -60.44
C ARG A 10 18.88 34.61 -60.83
N ARG A 11 17.62 34.74 -61.31
CA ARG A 11 16.76 35.85 -61.85
C ARG A 11 15.30 35.65 -61.35
N ARG A 12 14.52 36.73 -61.07
CA ARG A 12 13.35 37.27 -61.83
C ARG A 12 12.17 36.27 -61.99
N GLU A 13 10.91 36.63 -61.73
CA GLU A 13 10.10 37.67 -62.43
C GLU A 13 9.21 38.58 -61.53
N ALA A 14 8.57 39.57 -62.17
CA ALA A 14 7.62 40.58 -61.68
C ALA A 14 6.53 40.78 -62.80
N PRO A 15 5.44 41.60 -62.71
CA PRO A 15 5.21 42.73 -61.78
C PRO A 15 3.75 43.05 -61.30
N LEU A 16 3.65 43.98 -60.33
CA LEU A 16 2.63 45.04 -60.10
C LEU A 16 1.10 44.75 -60.14
N ARG A 17 0.38 45.13 -59.05
CA ARG A 17 -0.69 46.18 -59.07
C ARG A 17 -1.23 46.56 -57.66
N ALA A 18 -1.35 47.88 -57.44
CA ALA A 18 -2.24 48.67 -56.56
C ALA A 18 -2.48 48.30 -55.07
N GLU A 19 -2.30 49.31 -54.20
CA GLU A 19 -2.69 49.34 -52.78
C GLU A 19 -4.18 49.72 -52.58
N PRO A 20 -4.75 49.37 -51.42
CA PRO A 20 -5.73 50.21 -50.72
C PRO A 20 -5.27 50.62 -49.30
N ALA A 21 -5.91 51.69 -48.79
CA ALA A 21 -5.51 52.50 -47.64
C ALA A 21 -5.39 51.80 -46.26
N PRO A 22 -4.61 52.37 -45.31
CA PRO A 22 -4.52 51.87 -43.94
C PRO A 22 -5.79 52.18 -43.11
N VAL A 23 -6.20 51.22 -42.27
CA VAL A 23 -7.29 51.40 -41.30
C VAL A 23 -6.68 51.71 -39.94
N ASP A 24 -6.97 52.90 -39.40
CA ASP A 24 -6.52 53.34 -38.08
C ASP A 24 -7.21 52.56 -36.94
N PRO A 25 -6.52 52.27 -35.82
CA PRO A 25 -7.12 51.61 -34.66
C PRO A 25 -7.93 52.62 -33.82
N ALA A 26 -9.22 52.33 -33.63
CA ALA A 26 -10.11 53.14 -32.79
C ALA A 26 -9.64 53.19 -31.30
N PRO A 27 -9.87 54.32 -30.60
CA PRO A 27 -9.29 54.56 -29.28
C PRO A 27 -9.95 53.76 -28.16
N VAL A 28 -9.13 53.32 -27.20
CA VAL A 28 -9.56 52.65 -25.97
C VAL A 28 -10.12 53.70 -24.98
N ASP A 29 -11.45 53.72 -24.81
CA ASP A 29 -12.10 54.62 -23.85
C ASP A 29 -11.69 54.26 -22.41
N ARG A 30 -11.11 55.24 -21.70
CA ARG A 30 -10.73 55.11 -20.29
C ARG A 30 -11.88 55.60 -19.41
N ARG A 31 -12.80 54.69 -19.07
CA ARG A 31 -13.76 54.91 -17.97
C ARG A 31 -13.56 53.87 -16.87
N PRO A 32 -13.43 54.26 -15.60
CA PRO A 32 -13.54 53.31 -14.49
C PRO A 32 -14.99 52.79 -14.40
N PRO A 33 -15.23 51.52 -14.04
CA PRO A 33 -16.58 51.04 -13.79
C PRO A 33 -17.19 51.81 -12.62
N SER A 34 -18.30 52.49 -12.87
CA SER A 34 -19.11 53.18 -11.87
C SER A 34 -19.67 52.21 -10.84
N ILE A 35 -19.77 52.66 -9.59
CA ILE A 35 -20.51 51.96 -8.54
C ILE A 35 -21.99 52.00 -8.92
N ASP A 36 -22.57 50.83 -9.20
CA ASP A 36 -24.00 50.70 -9.47
C ASP A 36 -24.76 50.59 -8.13
N THR A 37 -25.29 51.72 -7.66
CA THR A 37 -26.26 51.78 -6.56
C THR A 37 -27.68 51.70 -7.12
N GLY A 38 -28.08 50.50 -7.55
CA GLY A 38 -29.41 50.23 -8.12
C GLY A 38 -30.25 49.29 -7.27
N GLY A 39 -31.44 49.76 -6.83
CA GLY A 39 -32.59 48.91 -6.49
C GLY A 39 -32.54 48.13 -5.18
N VAL A 40 -33.00 48.76 -4.09
CA VAL A 40 -33.54 48.00 -2.94
C VAL A 40 -34.95 47.52 -3.32
N GLU A 41 -35.07 46.30 -3.86
CA GLU A 41 -36.33 45.58 -3.82
C GLU A 41 -36.59 45.09 -2.38
N ALA A 42 -37.80 45.34 -1.87
CA ALA A 42 -38.18 44.88 -0.54
C ALA A 42 -38.23 43.34 -0.49
N PRO A 43 -37.80 42.71 0.62
CA PRO A 43 -37.77 41.26 0.70
C PRO A 43 -39.18 40.66 0.68
N SER A 44 -39.48 39.86 -0.35
CA SER A 44 -40.65 38.99 -0.33
C SER A 44 -40.45 37.92 0.74
N ALA A 45 -41.42 37.80 1.65
CA ALA A 45 -41.32 36.88 2.78
C ALA A 45 -41.45 35.41 2.32
N GLY A 46 -40.33 34.68 2.29
CA GLY A 46 -40.30 33.25 1.94
C GLY A 46 -38.94 32.60 2.13
N ASP A 47 -38.77 31.89 3.26
CA ASP A 47 -37.64 31.00 3.60
C ASP A 47 -36.22 31.60 3.48
N ASP A 48 -35.83 32.36 4.53
CA ASP A 48 -34.46 32.84 4.76
C ASP A 48 -33.47 31.69 5.06
N VAL A 49 -32.89 31.10 4.00
CA VAL A 49 -31.81 30.11 4.09
C VAL A 49 -30.47 30.83 4.31
N SER A 50 -30.26 31.28 5.54
CA SER A 50 -29.05 32.03 5.91
C SER A 50 -27.77 31.21 5.66
N THR A 51 -26.75 31.82 5.06
CA THR A 51 -25.40 31.24 5.06
C THR A 51 -24.76 31.54 6.40
N GLY A 52 -24.66 30.53 7.26
CA GLY A 52 -24.13 30.64 8.63
C GLY A 52 -22.75 31.28 8.72
N ALA A 53 -22.37 31.71 9.94
CA ALA A 53 -21.22 32.58 10.17
C ALA A 53 -19.90 31.96 9.69
N GLU A 54 -18.92 32.82 9.35
CA GLU A 54 -17.58 32.41 8.95
C GLU A 54 -16.51 32.77 9.99
N VAL A 55 -15.47 31.94 10.07
CA VAL A 55 -14.25 32.15 10.86
C VAL A 55 -13.00 32.00 9.98
N VAL A 56 -11.89 32.65 10.33
CA VAL A 56 -10.66 32.64 9.53
C VAL A 56 -9.59 31.74 10.14
N GLN A 57 -9.25 30.64 9.47
CA GLN A 57 -8.17 29.72 9.86
C GLN A 57 -7.00 29.87 8.88
N ALA A 58 -5.82 30.27 9.37
CA ALA A 58 -4.62 30.50 8.53
C ALA A 58 -4.86 31.39 7.28
N GLY A 59 -5.86 32.28 7.34
CA GLY A 59 -6.28 33.17 6.25
C GLY A 59 -7.32 32.59 5.30
N GLU A 60 -7.88 31.41 5.56
CA GLU A 60 -9.00 30.82 4.82
C GLU A 60 -10.31 30.94 5.59
N ARG A 61 -11.39 31.27 4.88
CA ARG A 61 -12.75 31.26 5.43
C ARG A 61 -13.20 29.80 5.68
N ARG A 62 -13.74 29.55 6.86
CA ARG A 62 -14.30 28.28 7.36
C ARG A 62 -15.71 28.55 7.88
N SER A 63 -16.59 27.56 7.80
CA SER A 63 -17.91 27.64 8.46
C SER A 63 -17.72 27.60 9.97
N ALA A 64 -18.19 28.63 10.69
CA ALA A 64 -18.12 28.71 12.14
C ALA A 64 -18.81 27.51 12.79
N ARG A 65 -19.99 27.11 12.28
CA ARG A 65 -20.75 25.95 12.79
C ARG A 65 -19.96 24.65 12.76
N VAL A 66 -19.20 24.41 11.69
CA VAL A 66 -18.34 23.20 11.56
C VAL A 66 -17.18 23.23 12.55
N GLU A 67 -16.53 24.38 12.72
CA GLU A 67 -15.46 24.52 13.72
C GLU A 67 -16.03 24.42 15.15
N SER A 68 -17.21 25.01 15.42
CA SER A 68 -17.91 24.90 16.71
C SER A 68 -18.28 23.46 17.07
N LEU A 69 -18.73 22.63 16.11
CA LEU A 69 -18.90 21.19 16.37
C LEU A 69 -17.59 20.50 16.76
N ARG A 70 -16.47 20.86 16.13
CA ARG A 70 -15.14 20.35 16.51
C ARG A 70 -14.73 20.81 17.92
N ALA A 71 -15.12 22.01 18.33
CA ALA A 71 -14.90 22.51 19.68
C ALA A 71 -15.70 21.71 20.72
N VAL A 72 -17.00 21.53 20.49
CA VAL A 72 -17.88 20.74 21.37
C VAL A 72 -17.35 19.30 21.52
N ALA A 73 -16.95 18.66 20.42
CA ALA A 73 -16.37 17.33 20.45
C ALA A 73 -15.04 17.27 21.24
N ALA A 74 -14.10 18.21 21.02
CA ALA A 74 -12.84 18.25 21.76
C ALA A 74 -13.03 18.52 23.26
N LEU A 75 -13.94 19.44 23.61
CA LEU A 75 -14.24 19.78 25.01
C LEU A 75 -14.94 18.63 25.73
N GLY A 76 -15.87 17.92 25.08
CA GLY A 76 -16.50 16.71 25.63
C GLY A 76 -15.48 15.60 25.92
N VAL A 77 -14.53 15.39 24.99
CA VAL A 77 -13.44 14.42 25.19
C VAL A 77 -12.52 14.84 26.34
N LEU A 78 -12.17 16.13 26.47
CA LEU A 78 -11.37 16.65 27.59
C LEU A 78 -12.07 16.44 28.93
N VAL A 79 -13.35 16.77 29.02
CA VAL A 79 -14.18 16.58 30.23
C VAL A 79 -14.24 15.10 30.64
N SER A 80 -14.42 14.20 29.66
CA SER A 80 -14.43 12.76 29.89
C SER A 80 -13.08 12.22 30.39
N HIS A 81 -11.95 12.67 29.84
CA HIS A 81 -10.64 12.27 30.35
C HIS A 81 -10.37 12.85 31.75
N ALA A 82 -10.71 14.12 32.00
CA ALA A 82 -10.59 14.69 33.34
C ALA A 82 -11.42 13.93 34.39
N TRP A 83 -12.57 13.35 34.01
CA TRP A 83 -13.36 12.46 34.86
C TRP A 83 -12.66 11.11 35.13
N LEU A 84 -12.13 10.47 34.07
CA LEU A 84 -11.35 9.23 34.17
C LEU A 84 -10.16 9.38 35.12
N TYR A 85 -9.29 10.37 34.89
CA TYR A 85 -8.08 10.59 35.71
C TYR A 85 -8.38 11.06 37.14
N ALA A 86 -9.54 11.68 37.40
CA ALA A 86 -9.98 12.04 38.76
C ALA A 86 -10.51 10.85 39.59
N GLY A 87 -10.38 9.61 39.11
CA GLY A 87 -10.87 8.42 39.81
C GLY A 87 -12.35 8.10 39.55
N GLY A 88 -12.86 8.45 38.36
CA GLY A 88 -14.25 8.23 37.98
C GLY A 88 -14.71 6.76 38.02
N PHE A 89 -13.80 5.78 38.01
CA PHE A 89 -14.11 4.34 37.94
C PHE A 89 -14.15 3.62 39.31
N GLY A 90 -14.33 4.34 40.42
CA GLY A 90 -14.62 3.72 41.71
C GLY A 90 -15.96 2.96 41.69
N ALA A 91 -15.97 1.72 42.20
CA ALA A 91 -17.10 0.79 42.11
C ALA A 91 -18.43 1.34 42.67
N ASP A 92 -18.38 2.22 43.69
CA ASP A 92 -19.56 2.81 44.32
C ASP A 92 -20.23 3.94 43.49
N ARG A 93 -19.70 4.29 42.30
CA ARG A 93 -20.12 5.50 41.53
C ARG A 93 -20.62 5.23 40.11
N SER A 94 -20.62 3.99 39.63
CA SER A 94 -20.82 3.63 38.21
C SER A 94 -22.26 3.71 37.66
N ASP A 95 -23.28 3.82 38.52
CA ASP A 95 -24.68 3.61 38.10
C ASP A 95 -25.54 4.87 37.94
N THR A 96 -24.98 6.07 38.15
CA THR A 96 -25.73 7.31 37.86
C THR A 96 -25.65 7.66 36.37
N TRP A 97 -26.78 8.08 35.77
CA TRP A 97 -26.78 8.60 34.40
C TRP A 97 -25.79 9.76 34.20
N LEU A 98 -25.61 10.62 35.21
CA LEU A 98 -24.66 11.73 35.14
C LEU A 98 -23.21 11.26 34.94
N HIS A 99 -22.78 10.21 35.66
CA HIS A 99 -21.47 9.57 35.46
C HIS A 99 -21.31 9.09 34.02
N ARG A 100 -22.31 8.33 33.52
CA ARG A 100 -22.26 7.75 32.17
C ARG A 100 -22.33 8.83 31.09
N ALA A 101 -23.06 9.92 31.32
CA ALA A 101 -23.09 11.09 30.43
C ALA A 101 -21.75 11.83 30.36
N VAL A 102 -21.06 12.04 31.49
CA VAL A 102 -19.72 12.64 31.54
C VAL A 102 -18.69 11.73 30.86
N THR A 103 -18.71 10.44 31.15
CA THR A 103 -17.88 9.41 30.49
C THR A 103 -18.16 9.35 28.99
N GLY A 104 -19.42 9.53 28.59
CA GLY A 104 -19.86 9.58 27.19
C GLY A 104 -19.27 10.72 26.37
N GLY A 105 -18.69 11.75 27.01
CA GLY A 105 -17.95 12.81 26.32
C GLY A 105 -16.81 12.29 25.44
N GLY A 106 -16.22 11.13 25.79
CA GLY A 106 -15.21 10.44 24.97
C GLY A 106 -15.71 10.04 23.57
N LEU A 107 -17.03 9.87 23.38
CA LEU A 107 -17.64 9.58 22.08
C LEU A 107 -17.58 10.75 21.09
N GLY A 108 -17.11 11.94 21.52
CA GLY A 108 -16.78 13.05 20.63
C GLY A 108 -15.80 12.67 19.50
N VAL A 109 -14.99 11.62 19.68
CA VAL A 109 -14.17 11.02 18.61
C VAL A 109 -14.99 10.56 17.39
N GLN A 110 -16.22 10.08 17.60
CA GLN A 110 -17.11 9.65 16.50
C GLN A 110 -17.62 10.84 15.68
N LEU A 111 -17.81 12.00 16.32
CA LEU A 111 -18.11 13.25 15.61
C LEU A 111 -16.92 13.72 14.77
N PHE A 112 -15.68 13.54 15.25
CA PHE A 112 -14.49 13.80 14.43
C PHE A 112 -14.42 12.87 13.21
N PHE A 113 -14.63 11.56 13.38
CA PHE A 113 -14.68 10.62 12.25
C PHE A 113 -15.78 10.96 11.24
N ALA A 114 -16.98 11.31 11.70
CA ALA A 114 -18.08 11.73 10.81
C ALA A 114 -17.78 13.06 10.10
N LEU A 115 -17.21 14.06 10.78
CA LEU A 115 -16.79 15.32 10.17
C LEU A 115 -15.67 15.11 9.14
N SER A 116 -14.69 14.25 9.44
CA SER A 116 -13.60 13.88 8.53
C SER A 116 -14.13 13.07 7.33
N GLY A 117 -15.08 12.17 7.55
CA GLY A 117 -15.83 11.47 6.50
C GLY A 117 -16.54 12.43 5.55
N TYR A 118 -17.23 13.45 6.08
CA TYR A 118 -17.90 14.47 5.27
C TYR A 118 -16.90 15.38 4.53
N LEU A 119 -16.07 16.11 5.28
CA LEU A 119 -15.22 17.18 4.74
C LEU A 119 -14.23 16.66 3.68
N ILE A 120 -13.73 15.44 3.86
CA ILE A 120 -12.64 14.90 3.04
C ILE A 120 -13.15 14.05 1.88
N TYR A 121 -14.33 13.42 2.01
CA TYR A 121 -14.98 12.73 0.87
C TYR A 121 -15.77 13.68 -0.04
N ARG A 122 -16.31 14.80 0.48
CA ARG A 122 -17.10 15.79 -0.28
C ARG A 122 -16.49 16.23 -1.63
N PRO A 123 -15.18 16.49 -1.77
CA PRO A 123 -14.59 16.79 -3.08
C PRO A 123 -14.74 15.62 -4.08
N PHE A 124 -14.56 14.37 -3.62
CA PHE A 124 -14.71 13.17 -4.45
C PHE A 124 -16.18 12.93 -4.79
N ALA A 125 -17.09 13.06 -3.82
CA ALA A 125 -18.53 12.98 -4.03
C ALA A 125 -19.00 13.99 -5.11
N ARG A 126 -18.51 15.24 -5.05
CA ARG A 126 -18.78 16.26 -6.07
C ARG A 126 -18.20 15.91 -7.44
N ARG A 127 -16.95 15.44 -7.51
CA ARG A 127 -16.30 15.00 -8.77
C ARG A 127 -17.09 13.89 -9.46
N ASP A 128 -17.45 12.85 -8.71
CA ASP A 128 -17.97 11.59 -9.28
C ASP A 128 -19.50 11.54 -9.40
N PHE A 129 -20.22 12.33 -8.59
CA PHE A 129 -21.69 12.30 -8.50
C PHE A 129 -22.35 13.69 -8.61
N GLY A 130 -21.60 14.75 -8.94
CA GLY A 130 -22.11 16.13 -9.01
C GLY A 130 -21.40 17.02 -10.03
N GLY A 131 -20.80 16.44 -11.08
CA GLY A 131 -20.15 17.19 -12.17
C GLY A 131 -18.92 18.03 -11.79
N GLY A 132 -18.34 17.78 -10.61
CA GLY A 132 -17.22 18.56 -10.06
C GLY A 132 -15.90 18.37 -10.82
N ARG A 133 -14.98 19.32 -10.62
CA ARG A 133 -13.65 19.31 -11.26
C ARG A 133 -12.77 18.14 -10.77
N PRO A 134 -11.78 17.69 -11.57
CA PRO A 134 -10.78 16.71 -11.15
C PRO A 134 -10.03 17.12 -9.86
N ILE A 135 -9.57 16.13 -9.11
CA ILE A 135 -8.84 16.31 -7.85
C ILE A 135 -7.36 15.99 -8.08
N ASP A 136 -6.49 16.92 -7.72
CA ASP A 136 -5.05 16.70 -7.66
C ASP A 136 -4.70 15.95 -6.37
N LEU A 137 -4.27 14.69 -6.52
CA LEU A 137 -3.95 13.81 -5.38
C LEU A 137 -2.68 14.22 -4.65
N ARG A 138 -1.73 14.91 -5.31
CA ARG A 138 -0.52 15.43 -4.67
C ARG A 138 -0.86 16.61 -3.77
N ASN A 139 -1.70 17.51 -4.24
CA ASN A 139 -2.21 18.62 -3.44
C ASN A 139 -3.13 18.14 -2.31
N TYR A 140 -3.96 17.13 -2.54
CA TYR A 140 -4.71 16.45 -1.48
C TYR A 140 -3.78 15.91 -0.38
N ALA A 141 -2.84 15.03 -0.72
CA ALA A 141 -1.94 14.40 0.24
C ALA A 141 -1.11 15.44 1.01
N ARG A 142 -0.55 16.44 0.31
CA ARG A 142 0.17 17.57 0.93
C ARG A 142 -0.71 18.35 1.91
N ASN A 143 -1.96 18.64 1.53
CA ASN A 143 -2.89 19.38 2.39
C ASN A 143 -3.35 18.57 3.62
N ARG A 144 -3.17 17.24 3.64
CA ARG A 144 -3.36 16.39 4.83
C ARG A 144 -2.07 16.31 5.65
N ALA A 145 -0.93 16.06 5.02
CA ALA A 145 0.38 16.02 5.66
C ALA A 145 0.66 17.31 6.46
N VAL A 146 0.53 18.48 5.83
CA VAL A 146 0.72 19.80 6.47
C VAL A 146 -0.29 20.10 7.60
N ARG A 147 -1.43 19.40 7.62
CA ARG A 147 -2.47 19.56 8.65
C ARG A 147 -2.16 18.76 9.92
N ILE A 148 -1.44 17.64 9.80
CA ILE A 148 -1.33 16.60 10.84
C ILE A 148 0.12 16.49 11.32
N LEU A 149 1.04 16.12 10.40
CA LEU A 149 2.39 15.69 10.73
C LEU A 149 3.19 16.68 11.60
N PRO A 150 3.17 18.01 11.34
CA PRO A 150 4.01 18.94 12.11
C PRO A 150 3.68 18.98 13.60
N LEU A 151 2.39 18.99 13.96
CA LEU A 151 2.01 18.97 15.37
C LEU A 151 2.17 17.58 15.98
N TYR A 152 1.73 16.54 15.27
CA TYR A 152 1.86 15.16 15.73
C TYR A 152 3.30 14.82 16.09
N TRP A 153 4.26 15.05 15.18
CA TRP A 153 5.66 14.71 15.42
C TRP A 153 6.29 15.58 16.52
N VAL A 154 5.96 16.87 16.61
CA VAL A 154 6.45 17.72 17.71
C VAL A 154 5.92 17.24 19.06
N ALA A 155 4.63 16.92 19.16
CA ALA A 155 4.05 16.44 20.40
C ALA A 155 4.60 15.07 20.80
N VAL A 156 4.68 14.11 19.87
CA VAL A 156 5.30 12.80 20.10
C VAL A 156 6.75 12.94 20.54
N ALA A 157 7.56 13.74 19.84
CA ALA A 157 8.97 13.91 20.17
C ALA A 157 9.17 14.55 21.56
N VAL A 158 8.35 15.56 21.91
CA VAL A 158 8.35 16.15 23.25
C VAL A 158 8.01 15.08 24.29
N LEU A 159 6.92 14.33 24.12
CA LEU A 159 6.47 13.36 25.11
C LEU A 159 7.45 12.18 25.27
N LEU A 160 8.06 11.69 24.18
CA LEU A 160 9.09 10.65 24.25
C LEU A 160 10.35 11.11 24.99
N VAL A 161 10.85 12.32 24.71
CA VAL A 161 12.03 12.89 25.41
C VAL A 161 11.79 13.05 26.92
N PHE A 162 10.54 13.22 27.36
CA PHE A 162 10.17 13.32 28.78
C PHE A 162 9.73 11.98 29.42
N THR A 163 9.85 10.85 28.73
CA THR A 163 9.81 9.53 29.40
C THR A 163 11.15 9.25 30.10
N GLU A 164 11.17 8.40 31.13
CA GLU A 164 12.34 8.25 32.02
C GLU A 164 13.65 7.89 31.28
N ASP A 165 13.57 7.08 30.22
CA ASP A 165 14.71 6.70 29.35
C ASP A 165 14.81 7.50 28.04
N GLY A 166 14.02 8.57 27.86
CA GLY A 166 13.96 9.34 26.60
C GLY A 166 13.29 8.60 25.43
N GLY A 167 12.64 7.46 25.70
CA GLY A 167 11.90 6.64 24.75
C GLY A 167 12.77 5.63 24.02
N SER A 168 12.34 4.37 23.97
CA SER A 168 13.06 3.31 23.26
C SER A 168 13.10 3.56 21.75
N LEU A 169 14.14 3.05 21.07
CA LEU A 169 14.25 3.14 19.61
C LEU A 169 13.01 2.58 18.89
N SER A 170 12.40 1.52 19.44
CA SER A 170 11.14 0.95 18.97
C SER A 170 9.99 1.97 19.02
N GLN A 171 9.80 2.66 20.16
CA GLN A 171 8.79 3.71 20.28
C GLN A 171 9.03 4.85 19.28
N TRP A 172 10.25 5.39 19.21
CA TRP A 172 10.60 6.50 18.30
C TRP A 172 10.17 6.23 16.86
N TRP A 173 10.49 5.05 16.33
CA TRP A 173 10.12 4.69 14.96
C TRP A 173 8.63 4.37 14.82
N ARG A 174 8.04 3.60 15.74
CA ARG A 174 6.62 3.22 15.69
C ARG A 174 5.71 4.45 15.66
N PHE A 175 5.91 5.40 16.56
CA PHE A 175 5.13 6.64 16.55
C PHE A 175 5.46 7.51 15.32
N THR A 176 6.73 7.62 14.90
CA THR A 176 7.10 8.38 13.68
C THR A 176 6.40 7.85 12.42
N LEU A 177 6.21 6.53 12.34
CA LEU A 177 5.60 5.81 11.22
C LEU A 177 4.08 5.58 11.36
N PHE A 178 3.43 6.05 12.44
CA PHE A 178 2.01 5.83 12.74
C PHE A 178 1.64 4.34 12.89
N ALA A 179 2.58 3.57 13.46
CA ALA A 179 2.52 2.13 13.68
C ALA A 179 2.47 1.73 15.17
N GLU A 180 2.29 2.69 16.08
CA GLU A 180 2.12 2.45 17.51
C GLU A 180 0.89 1.56 17.81
N GLY A 181 -0.17 1.73 17.01
CA GLY A 181 -1.43 0.98 17.10
C GLY A 181 -1.40 -0.40 16.45
N PHE A 182 -0.21 -1.01 16.27
CA PHE A 182 -0.05 -2.39 15.78
C PHE A 182 0.79 -3.28 16.72
N SER A 183 1.05 -2.86 17.97
CA SER A 183 1.71 -3.69 18.99
C SER A 183 1.18 -3.39 20.39
N THR A 184 1.08 -4.43 21.21
CA THR A 184 0.75 -4.35 22.65
C THR A 184 1.72 -3.46 23.42
N ALA A 185 3.00 -3.43 23.03
CA ALA A 185 4.05 -2.66 23.70
C ALA A 185 3.95 -1.14 23.48
N THR A 186 3.23 -0.69 22.45
CA THR A 186 3.10 0.74 22.11
C THR A 186 1.67 1.26 21.99
N ALA A 187 0.68 0.39 21.88
CA ALA A 187 -0.72 0.82 21.83
C ALA A 187 -1.14 1.50 23.13
N GLN A 188 -1.77 2.69 23.01
CA GLN A 188 -2.16 3.55 24.14
C GLN A 188 -1.01 4.07 25.04
N THR A 189 0.26 3.79 24.73
CA THR A 189 1.40 4.39 25.47
C THR A 189 1.68 5.81 24.99
N VAL A 190 2.47 6.57 25.76
CA VAL A 190 2.90 7.97 25.51
C VAL A 190 1.78 9.02 25.51
N ASN A 191 0.68 8.80 24.79
CA ASN A 191 -0.49 9.70 24.76
C ASN A 191 -1.72 8.94 24.21
N PRO A 192 -2.57 8.35 25.09
CA PRO A 192 -3.62 7.42 24.67
C PRO A 192 -4.53 7.93 23.52
N PRO A 193 -5.10 9.16 23.54
CA PRO A 193 -5.98 9.66 22.47
C PRO A 193 -5.41 9.66 21.04
N ILE A 194 -4.09 9.57 20.86
CA ILE A 194 -3.43 9.65 19.54
C ILE A 194 -3.90 8.55 18.57
N TRP A 195 -4.36 7.40 19.06
CA TRP A 195 -4.87 6.29 18.22
C TRP A 195 -5.89 6.76 17.18
N SER A 196 -6.73 7.75 17.53
CA SER A 196 -7.77 8.28 16.64
C SER A 196 -7.20 9.10 15.48
N VAL A 197 -6.07 9.79 15.71
CA VAL A 197 -5.34 10.57 14.70
C VAL A 197 -4.68 9.65 13.68
N VAL A 198 -4.16 8.50 14.14
CA VAL A 198 -3.62 7.43 13.30
C VAL A 198 -4.72 6.82 12.43
N VAL A 199 -5.89 6.52 13.01
CA VAL A 199 -7.08 6.07 12.27
C VAL A 199 -7.51 7.09 11.20
N GLU A 200 -7.56 8.38 11.53
CA GLU A 200 -7.83 9.44 10.54
C GLU A 200 -6.78 9.46 9.42
N LEU A 201 -5.49 9.33 9.74
CA LEU A 201 -4.43 9.29 8.73
C LEU A 201 -4.59 8.09 7.80
N HIS A 202 -4.84 6.89 8.34
CA HIS A 202 -5.12 5.70 7.57
C HIS A 202 -6.35 5.88 6.67
N PHE A 203 -7.41 6.50 7.17
CA PHE A 203 -8.58 6.87 6.37
C PHE A 203 -8.20 7.81 5.22
N TYR A 204 -7.39 8.86 5.47
CA TYR A 204 -6.94 9.79 4.44
C TYR A 204 -6.05 9.15 3.36
N LEU A 205 -5.24 8.16 3.71
CA LEU A 205 -4.43 7.39 2.76
C LEU A 205 -5.30 6.45 1.90
N LEU A 206 -6.29 5.80 2.50
CA LEU A 206 -7.18 4.86 1.82
C LEU A 206 -8.27 5.55 0.96
N LEU A 207 -8.75 6.72 1.39
CA LEU A 207 -9.93 7.38 0.82
C LEU A 207 -9.87 7.62 -0.70
N PRO A 208 -8.75 8.03 -1.33
CA PRO A 208 -8.70 8.22 -2.78
C PRO A 208 -8.99 6.92 -3.57
N LEU A 209 -8.53 5.77 -3.06
CA LEU A 209 -8.77 4.45 -3.65
C LEU A 209 -10.22 3.99 -3.40
N LEU A 210 -10.69 4.17 -2.16
CA LEU A 210 -12.07 3.85 -1.76
C LEU A 210 -13.09 4.65 -2.57
N ALA A 211 -12.91 5.96 -2.69
CA ALA A 211 -13.78 6.85 -3.45
C ALA A 211 -13.83 6.48 -4.93
N TRP A 212 -12.66 6.20 -5.52
CA TRP A 212 -12.56 5.71 -6.89
C TRP A 212 -13.30 4.36 -7.07
N GLY A 213 -13.13 3.42 -6.12
CA GLY A 213 -13.79 2.12 -6.15
C GLY A 213 -15.31 2.23 -6.05
N ILE A 214 -15.81 3.04 -5.12
CA ILE A 214 -17.25 3.33 -4.97
C ILE A 214 -17.80 3.94 -6.25
N ALA A 215 -17.13 4.93 -6.85
CA ALA A 215 -17.59 5.55 -8.10
C ALA A 215 -17.61 4.56 -9.28
N ALA A 216 -16.60 3.68 -9.38
CA ALA A 216 -16.51 2.66 -10.41
C ALA A 216 -17.60 1.58 -10.27
N VAL A 217 -17.77 0.99 -9.08
CA VAL A 217 -18.75 -0.09 -8.82
C VAL A 217 -20.17 0.42 -8.86
N SER A 218 -20.44 1.60 -8.29
CA SER A 218 -21.77 2.23 -8.35
C SER A 218 -22.17 2.68 -9.76
N ARG A 219 -21.24 2.67 -10.73
CA ARG A 219 -21.39 3.31 -12.05
C ARG A 219 -21.88 4.76 -11.93
N GLN A 220 -21.33 5.50 -10.96
CA GLN A 220 -21.73 6.86 -10.59
C GLN A 220 -23.22 7.03 -10.19
N ARG A 221 -23.92 5.95 -9.85
CA ARG A 221 -25.30 5.99 -9.32
C ARG A 221 -25.26 6.24 -7.83
N ARG A 222 -25.66 7.45 -7.40
CA ARG A 222 -25.61 7.92 -6.00
C ARG A 222 -26.25 6.94 -4.99
N ASN A 223 -27.43 6.40 -5.29
CA ASN A 223 -28.13 5.45 -4.40
C ASN A 223 -27.34 4.14 -4.22
N VAL A 224 -26.67 3.67 -5.28
CA VAL A 224 -25.81 2.47 -5.21
C VAL A 224 -24.53 2.77 -4.42
N ALA A 225 -23.97 3.98 -4.55
CA ALA A 225 -22.83 4.41 -3.74
C ALA A 225 -23.16 4.49 -2.24
N ILE A 226 -24.35 4.99 -1.88
CA ILE A 226 -24.85 4.96 -0.49
C ILE A 226 -25.02 3.50 -0.02
N GLY A 227 -25.63 2.63 -0.83
CA GLY A 227 -25.77 1.21 -0.52
C GLY A 227 -24.42 0.50 -0.28
N ILE A 228 -23.41 0.80 -1.10
CA ILE A 228 -22.03 0.29 -0.90
C ILE A 228 -21.43 0.79 0.41
N LEU A 229 -21.58 2.08 0.74
CA LEU A 229 -21.06 2.64 1.99
C LEU A 229 -21.70 2.00 3.23
N LEU A 230 -23.01 1.79 3.21
CA LEU A 230 -23.74 1.10 4.29
C LEU A 230 -23.32 -0.38 4.37
N ALA A 231 -23.17 -1.06 3.24
CA ALA A 231 -22.68 -2.44 3.20
C ALA A 231 -21.23 -2.58 3.73
N LEU A 232 -20.37 -1.58 3.51
CA LEU A 232 -18.99 -1.54 4.05
C LEU A 232 -18.95 -1.18 5.54
N ALA A 233 -19.97 -0.53 6.09
CA ALA A 233 -20.08 -0.29 7.53
C ALA A 233 -20.34 -1.59 8.32
N VAL A 234 -21.08 -2.54 7.75
CA VAL A 234 -21.46 -3.79 8.43
C VAL A 234 -20.22 -4.64 8.83
N PRO A 235 -19.26 -4.96 7.95
CA PRO A 235 -18.03 -5.63 8.36
C PRO A 235 -17.23 -4.89 9.44
N SER A 236 -17.27 -3.55 9.46
CA SER A 236 -16.57 -2.74 10.47
C SER A 236 -17.22 -2.88 11.84
N VAL A 237 -18.55 -2.83 11.91
CA VAL A 237 -19.33 -3.09 13.13
C VAL A 237 -19.15 -4.53 13.61
N VAL A 238 -19.21 -5.50 12.69
CA VAL A 238 -19.02 -6.93 13.00
C VAL A 238 -17.60 -7.20 13.51
N PHE A 239 -16.57 -6.65 12.87
CA PHE A 239 -15.18 -6.77 13.32
C PHE A 239 -15.00 -6.21 14.74
N ARG A 240 -15.59 -5.04 15.04
CA ARG A 240 -15.57 -4.45 16.38
C ARG A 240 -16.32 -5.27 17.44
N ARG A 241 -17.28 -6.12 17.04
CA ARG A 241 -18.12 -6.93 17.94
C ARG A 241 -17.65 -8.37 18.12
N LEU A 242 -16.92 -8.91 17.15
CA LEU A 242 -16.47 -10.31 17.14
C LEU A 242 -14.98 -10.49 17.45
N ASP A 243 -14.29 -9.44 17.91
CA ASP A 243 -12.86 -9.48 18.20
C ASP A 243 -12.58 -10.52 19.33
N PRO A 244 -11.97 -11.68 19.03
CA PRO A 244 -11.88 -12.79 19.99
C PRO A 244 -10.65 -12.68 20.92
N ASP A 245 -9.78 -11.70 20.68
CA ASP A 245 -8.48 -11.56 21.33
C ASP A 245 -8.50 -10.34 22.27
N PRO A 246 -8.23 -10.51 23.58
CA PRO A 246 -8.25 -9.41 24.53
C PRO A 246 -7.07 -8.42 24.37
N THR A 247 -6.17 -8.62 23.40
CA THR A 247 -5.15 -7.62 23.02
C THR A 247 -5.79 -6.43 22.28
N VAL A 248 -6.34 -5.51 23.10
CA VAL A 248 -6.95 -4.17 22.87
C VAL A 248 -6.60 -3.38 21.59
N ILE A 249 -5.49 -3.68 20.91
CA ILE A 249 -4.96 -3.05 19.70
C ILE A 249 -6.01 -2.91 18.58
N TRP A 250 -6.65 -4.01 18.17
CA TRP A 250 -7.43 -4.05 16.92
C TRP A 250 -8.70 -3.18 16.97
N GLN A 251 -9.24 -2.93 18.16
CA GLN A 251 -10.41 -2.06 18.38
C GLN A 251 -10.13 -0.58 18.05
N TYR A 252 -8.85 -0.20 18.03
CA TYR A 252 -8.35 1.14 17.66
C TYR A 252 -7.83 1.22 16.22
N SER A 253 -8.11 0.20 15.40
CA SER A 253 -7.73 0.16 13.98
C SER A 253 -8.81 0.77 13.06
N LEU A 254 -8.43 1.15 11.83
CA LEU A 254 -9.38 1.61 10.81
C LEU A 254 -10.48 0.58 10.49
N PRO A 255 -10.20 -0.74 10.32
CA PRO A 255 -11.23 -1.76 10.18
C PRO A 255 -12.31 -1.73 11.28
N ALA A 256 -11.91 -1.56 12.55
CA ALA A 256 -12.83 -1.53 13.70
C ALA A 256 -13.60 -0.19 13.88
N THR A 257 -13.28 0.84 13.09
CA THR A 257 -13.79 2.21 13.28
C THR A 257 -14.32 2.86 12.00
N PHE A 258 -14.14 2.24 10.84
CA PHE A 258 -14.59 2.74 9.53
C PHE A 258 -16.08 3.12 9.51
N PHE A 259 -16.93 2.39 10.25
CA PHE A 259 -18.35 2.72 10.39
C PHE A 259 -18.62 4.15 10.89
N GLY A 260 -17.72 4.76 11.68
CA GLY A 260 -17.85 6.15 12.16
C GLY A 260 -17.64 7.21 11.07
N PHE A 261 -16.91 6.90 9.99
CA PHE A 261 -16.71 7.81 8.85
C PHE A 261 -17.89 7.79 7.87
N VAL A 262 -18.60 6.67 7.77
CA VAL A 262 -19.69 6.44 6.81
C VAL A 262 -20.83 7.48 6.90
N PRO A 263 -21.33 7.90 8.08
CA PRO A 263 -22.30 8.99 8.21
C PRO A 263 -21.93 10.25 7.42
N GLY A 264 -20.69 10.71 7.57
CA GLY A 264 -20.20 11.89 6.86
C GLY A 264 -20.08 11.67 5.36
N MET A 265 -19.62 10.49 4.94
CA MET A 265 -19.52 10.13 3.53
C MET A 265 -20.90 10.07 2.85
N VAL A 266 -21.93 9.59 3.55
CA VAL A 266 -23.32 9.60 3.08
C VAL A 266 -23.86 11.03 3.03
N LEU A 267 -23.63 11.85 4.05
CA LEU A 267 -23.99 13.28 4.04
C LEU A 267 -23.37 14.03 2.85
N ALA A 268 -22.12 13.74 2.49
CA ALA A 268 -21.47 14.32 1.32
C ALA A 268 -22.15 13.93 -0.01
N LEU A 269 -22.68 12.71 -0.12
CA LEU A 269 -23.48 12.29 -1.28
C LEU A 269 -24.86 12.97 -1.26
N LEU A 270 -25.53 13.03 -0.11
CA LEU A 270 -26.83 13.68 0.04
C LEU A 270 -26.75 15.19 -0.24
N GLU A 271 -25.70 15.88 0.17
CA GLU A 271 -25.46 17.28 -0.15
C GLU A 271 -25.50 17.50 -1.67
N THR A 272 -24.80 16.67 -2.46
CA THR A 272 -24.82 16.76 -3.94
C THR A 272 -26.17 16.47 -4.57
N ALA A 273 -27.10 15.83 -3.85
CA ALA A 273 -28.47 15.62 -4.31
C ALA A 273 -29.38 16.79 -3.94
N TRP A 274 -29.36 17.18 -2.68
CA TRP A 274 -30.31 18.11 -2.09
C TRP A 274 -29.96 19.56 -2.43
N SER A 275 -28.72 19.85 -2.83
CA SER A 275 -28.32 21.17 -3.34
C SER A 275 -29.01 21.54 -4.66
N GLU A 276 -29.40 20.55 -5.47
CA GLU A 276 -30.11 20.75 -6.73
C GLU A 276 -31.63 20.61 -6.55
N ARG A 277 -32.07 19.56 -5.85
CA ARG A 277 -33.49 19.26 -5.62
C ARG A 277 -33.67 18.59 -4.25
N PRO A 278 -34.01 19.34 -3.17
CA PRO A 278 -34.29 18.73 -1.88
C PRO A 278 -35.54 17.83 -1.97
N PRO A 279 -35.56 16.67 -1.29
CA PRO A 279 -36.64 15.71 -1.40
C PRO A 279 -37.94 16.25 -0.78
N ARG A 280 -39.10 15.90 -1.37
CA ARG A 280 -40.40 16.46 -0.98
C ARG A 280 -40.79 16.21 0.49
N TRP A 281 -40.29 15.15 1.12
CA TRP A 281 -40.53 14.85 2.53
C TRP A 281 -39.70 15.74 3.48
N LEU A 282 -38.58 16.31 3.00
CA LEU A 282 -37.76 17.25 3.75
C LEU A 282 -38.34 18.67 3.60
N ARG A 283 -39.57 18.84 4.08
CA ARG A 283 -40.33 20.09 4.10
C ARG A 283 -40.96 20.29 5.48
N GLY A 284 -41.34 21.52 5.80
CA GLY A 284 -41.92 21.86 7.10
C GLY A 284 -40.99 21.51 8.26
N ARG A 285 -41.51 20.86 9.31
CA ARG A 285 -40.74 20.58 10.55
C ARG A 285 -39.49 19.71 10.35
N LEU A 286 -39.50 18.79 9.38
CA LEU A 286 -38.34 17.92 9.09
C LEU A 286 -37.17 18.67 8.42
N ALA A 287 -37.43 19.86 7.87
CA ALA A 287 -36.41 20.72 7.29
C ALA A 287 -35.74 21.66 8.31
N ALA A 288 -36.06 21.58 9.61
CA ALA A 288 -35.46 22.43 10.65
C ALA A 288 -34.21 21.78 11.26
N ALA A 289 -33.07 22.48 11.26
CA ALA A 289 -31.80 21.99 11.80
C ALA A 289 -31.90 21.61 13.30
N ASP A 290 -32.61 22.43 14.08
CA ASP A 290 -32.83 22.20 15.51
C ASP A 290 -33.58 20.88 15.80
N GLY A 291 -34.50 20.47 14.92
CA GLY A 291 -35.19 19.18 15.05
C GLY A 291 -34.22 18.00 14.92
N TRP A 292 -33.23 18.11 14.03
CA TRP A 292 -32.17 17.12 13.87
C TRP A 292 -31.24 17.11 15.10
N LEU A 293 -30.91 18.28 15.65
CA LEU A 293 -30.10 18.39 16.88
C LEU A 293 -30.81 17.82 18.11
N VAL A 294 -32.11 18.05 18.28
CA VAL A 294 -32.89 17.50 19.40
C VAL A 294 -32.98 15.96 19.31
N VAL A 295 -33.25 15.41 18.13
CA VAL A 295 -33.24 13.95 17.94
C VAL A 295 -31.83 13.38 18.14
N ALA A 296 -30.79 14.06 17.65
CA ALA A 296 -29.40 13.65 17.89
C ALA A 296 -29.07 13.61 19.39
N ALA A 297 -29.46 14.63 20.15
CA ALA A 297 -29.27 14.70 21.59
C ALA A 297 -30.00 13.55 22.32
N GLY A 298 -31.22 13.20 21.89
CA GLY A 298 -31.94 12.03 22.40
C GLY A 298 -31.22 10.71 22.13
N VAL A 299 -30.66 10.52 20.93
CA VAL A 299 -29.86 9.33 20.60
C VAL A 299 -28.54 9.31 21.39
N TRP A 300 -27.87 10.44 21.56
CA TRP A 300 -26.68 10.55 22.42
C TRP A 300 -27.01 10.23 23.89
N ALA A 301 -28.13 10.69 24.42
CA ALA A 301 -28.60 10.37 25.77
C ALA A 301 -28.92 8.88 25.94
N LEU A 302 -29.47 8.22 24.90
CA LEU A 302 -29.70 6.77 24.90
C LEU A 302 -28.38 5.98 24.88
N ILE A 303 -27.38 6.42 24.11
CA ILE A 303 -26.04 5.81 24.09
C ILE A 303 -25.32 5.99 25.43
N THR A 304 -25.51 7.10 26.14
CA THR A 304 -24.92 7.30 27.47
C THR A 304 -25.75 6.68 28.59
N TRP A 305 -27.00 6.29 28.35
CA TRP A 305 -27.74 5.41 29.23
C TRP A 305 -27.16 3.99 29.19
N ASP A 306 -26.97 3.47 27.98
CA ASP A 306 -26.43 2.14 27.72
C ASP A 306 -25.36 2.16 26.59
N PHE A 307 -24.10 1.95 26.99
CA PHE A 307 -22.97 1.95 26.07
C PHE A 307 -22.94 0.75 25.11
N ASP A 308 -23.68 -0.33 25.37
CA ASP A 308 -23.83 -1.42 24.39
C ASP A 308 -24.59 -0.95 23.13
N LEU A 309 -25.32 0.16 23.21
CA LEU A 309 -25.96 0.81 22.07
C LEU A 309 -24.99 1.72 21.27
N ALA A 310 -23.77 1.97 21.77
CA ALA A 310 -22.83 2.91 21.13
C ALA A 310 -22.43 2.48 19.71
N VAL A 311 -22.10 1.20 19.50
CA VAL A 311 -21.67 0.71 18.17
C VAL A 311 -22.76 0.88 17.09
N PRO A 312 -24.03 0.47 17.30
CA PRO A 312 -25.08 0.70 16.29
C PRO A 312 -25.54 2.16 16.19
N LEU A 313 -25.58 2.93 17.29
CA LEU A 313 -26.27 4.24 17.30
C LEU A 313 -25.36 5.46 17.11
N THR A 314 -24.06 5.39 17.43
CA THR A 314 -23.14 6.55 17.25
C THR A 314 -23.08 7.04 15.81
N ALA A 315 -23.21 6.14 14.83
CA ALA A 315 -23.31 6.48 13.42
C ALA A 315 -24.57 7.31 13.10
N VAL A 316 -25.72 6.95 13.69
CA VAL A 316 -26.99 7.68 13.54
C VAL A 316 -26.93 9.04 14.22
N ALA A 317 -26.45 9.08 15.47
CA ALA A 317 -26.30 10.33 16.22
C ALA A 317 -25.36 11.32 15.52
N SER A 318 -24.24 10.81 14.96
CA SER A 318 -23.30 11.62 14.19
C SER A 318 -23.85 12.06 12.83
N PHE A 319 -24.62 11.22 12.14
CA PHE A 319 -25.34 11.60 10.91
C PHE A 319 -26.29 12.78 11.16
N LEU A 320 -27.07 12.72 12.25
CA LEU A 320 -28.01 13.77 12.61
C LEU A 320 -27.28 15.06 13.03
N THR A 321 -26.27 14.95 13.91
CA THR A 321 -25.50 16.09 14.43
C THR A 321 -24.76 16.84 13.32
N VAL A 322 -24.04 16.12 12.45
CA VAL A 322 -23.31 16.75 11.33
C VAL A 322 -24.30 17.21 10.25
N GLY A 323 -25.33 16.42 9.96
CA GLY A 323 -26.38 16.74 8.99
C GLY A 323 -27.09 18.07 9.28
N ALA A 324 -27.39 18.33 10.56
CA ALA A 324 -27.98 19.60 11.02
C ALA A 324 -27.16 20.84 10.64
N VAL A 325 -25.84 20.71 10.46
CA VAL A 325 -24.91 21.81 10.17
C VAL A 325 -24.49 21.89 8.71
N VAL A 326 -24.39 20.75 8.00
CA VAL A 326 -23.81 20.70 6.65
C VAL A 326 -24.83 20.66 5.51
N LEU A 327 -26.08 20.33 5.81
CA LEU A 327 -27.17 20.30 4.85
C LEU A 327 -27.92 21.65 4.85
N ARG A 328 -28.59 21.97 3.74
CA ARG A 328 -29.42 23.18 3.61
C ARG A 328 -30.76 23.01 4.32
N LEU A 329 -30.71 23.03 5.65
CA LEU A 329 -31.86 23.05 6.54
C LEU A 329 -32.16 24.48 6.97
N ARG A 330 -33.40 24.73 7.41
CA ARG A 330 -33.82 26.01 7.99
C ARG A 330 -33.22 26.14 9.39
N ASP A 331 -32.61 27.29 9.64
CA ASP A 331 -32.01 27.63 10.93
C ASP A 331 -33.06 27.73 12.05
N GLY A 332 -32.65 27.35 13.26
CA GLY A 332 -33.34 27.65 14.52
C GLY A 332 -32.35 28.19 15.57
N PRO A 333 -32.83 28.50 16.78
CA PRO A 333 -31.98 29.01 17.86
C PRO A 333 -30.81 28.07 18.23
N LEU A 334 -31.01 26.74 18.25
CA LEU A 334 -29.97 25.80 18.69
C LEU A 334 -28.81 25.74 17.70
N VAL A 335 -29.07 25.63 16.39
CA VAL A 335 -27.99 25.63 15.39
C VAL A 335 -27.26 26.98 15.33
N ARG A 336 -27.95 28.09 15.64
CA ARG A 336 -27.35 29.44 15.72
C ARG A 336 -26.37 29.61 16.90
N LEU A 337 -26.47 28.80 17.96
CA LEU A 337 -25.43 28.77 19.00
C LEU A 337 -24.07 28.30 18.46
N LEU A 338 -24.05 27.54 17.37
CA LEU A 338 -22.81 27.10 16.71
C LEU A 338 -22.18 28.21 15.84
N ASP A 339 -22.87 29.33 15.60
CA ASP A 339 -22.30 30.52 14.95
C ASP A 339 -21.47 31.40 15.92
N LEU A 340 -21.44 31.07 17.22
CA LEU A 340 -20.69 31.80 18.23
C LEU A 340 -19.17 31.78 17.94
N ARG A 341 -18.62 32.96 17.64
CA ARG A 341 -17.19 33.15 17.32
C ARG A 341 -16.22 32.56 18.37
N PRO A 342 -16.42 32.69 19.69
CA PRO A 342 -15.52 32.09 20.68
C PRO A 342 -15.44 30.56 20.56
N LEU A 343 -16.58 29.90 20.35
CA LEU A 343 -16.67 28.45 20.18
C LEU A 343 -15.99 28.02 18.86
N ALA A 344 -16.21 28.76 17.78
CA ALA A 344 -15.54 28.52 16.50
C ALA A 344 -14.01 28.72 16.58
N LEU A 345 -13.51 29.64 17.41
CA LEU A 345 -12.07 29.85 17.64
C LEU A 345 -11.43 28.68 18.39
N VAL A 346 -12.09 28.11 19.39
CA VAL A 346 -11.66 26.84 20.03
C VAL A 346 -11.66 25.72 18.99
N GLY A 347 -12.64 25.69 18.09
CA GLY A 347 -12.73 24.76 16.96
C GLY A 347 -11.55 24.83 15.99
N VAL A 348 -11.13 26.05 15.66
CA VAL A 348 -9.96 26.32 14.80
C VAL A 348 -8.68 25.72 15.39
N ALA A 349 -8.52 25.72 16.71
CA ALA A 349 -7.40 25.13 17.45
C ALA A 349 -7.70 23.71 17.99
N SER A 350 -8.81 23.06 17.59
CA SER A 350 -9.28 21.82 18.23
C SER A 350 -8.30 20.66 18.12
N TYR A 351 -7.42 20.67 17.12
CA TYR A 351 -6.40 19.64 16.92
C TYR A 351 -5.24 19.80 17.91
N SER A 352 -4.78 21.03 18.12
CA SER A 352 -3.86 21.39 19.20
C SER A 352 -4.45 21.08 20.58
N LEU A 353 -5.74 21.35 20.81
CA LEU A 353 -6.42 20.97 22.05
C LEU A 353 -6.46 19.44 22.24
N TYR A 354 -6.82 18.70 21.19
CA TYR A 354 -6.96 17.25 21.24
C TYR A 354 -5.63 16.52 21.50
N ILE A 355 -4.50 17.01 20.98
CA ILE A 355 -3.20 16.36 21.21
C ILE A 355 -2.65 16.63 22.62
N TRP A 356 -2.81 17.84 23.17
CA TRP A 356 -2.16 18.21 24.43
C TRP A 356 -2.98 17.93 25.71
N HIS A 357 -4.29 17.67 25.61
CA HIS A 357 -5.14 17.62 26.81
C HIS A 357 -4.79 16.50 27.81
N VAL A 358 -4.54 15.26 27.38
CA VAL A 358 -4.21 14.16 28.31
C VAL A 358 -2.88 14.38 29.02
N PRO A 359 -1.76 14.69 28.33
CA PRO A 359 -0.49 15.02 29.01
C PRO A 359 -0.62 16.16 30.05
N ILE A 360 -1.48 17.14 29.79
CA ILE A 360 -1.77 18.24 30.73
C ILE A 360 -2.59 17.74 31.92
N ILE A 361 -3.62 16.92 31.70
CA ILE A 361 -4.42 16.29 32.76
C ILE A 361 -3.53 15.42 33.66
N GLU A 362 -2.66 14.60 33.08
CA GLU A 362 -1.72 13.73 33.81
C GLU A 362 -0.75 14.54 34.67
N ALA A 363 -0.08 15.53 34.09
CA ALA A 363 0.87 16.41 34.78
C ALA A 363 0.24 17.25 35.92
N LEU A 364 -1.07 17.52 35.84
CA LEU A 364 -1.82 18.19 36.91
C LEU A 364 -2.32 17.19 37.97
N ASN A 365 -2.78 16.01 37.57
CA ASN A 365 -3.30 14.98 38.47
C ASN A 365 -2.22 14.36 39.36
N GLY A 366 -0.96 14.30 38.88
CA GLY A 366 0.21 13.88 39.67
C GLY A 366 0.56 14.80 40.86
N ARG A 367 -0.18 15.90 41.07
CA ARG A 367 0.00 16.81 42.21
C ARG A 367 -1.03 16.49 43.30
N SER A 368 -0.54 16.20 44.51
CA SER A 368 -1.35 15.78 45.67
C SER A 368 -2.51 16.70 46.09
N VAL A 369 -2.46 17.99 45.73
CA VAL A 369 -3.52 18.99 46.01
C VAL A 369 -4.70 18.88 45.02
N ILE A 370 -4.46 18.30 43.84
CA ILE A 370 -5.40 18.23 42.70
C ILE A 370 -5.98 16.80 42.55
N SER A 371 -5.18 15.78 42.88
CA SER A 371 -5.52 14.35 42.74
C SER A 371 -6.88 13.97 43.34
N GLY A 372 -7.66 13.17 42.61
CA GLY A 372 -8.90 12.54 43.11
C GLY A 372 -10.14 13.44 43.21
N SER A 373 -10.08 14.70 42.74
CA SER A 373 -11.23 15.61 42.76
C SER A 373 -11.53 16.19 41.38
N PHE A 374 -12.61 15.73 40.76
CA PHE A 374 -12.97 16.10 39.39
C PHE A 374 -13.06 17.61 39.13
N PRO A 375 -13.75 18.45 39.94
CA PRO A 375 -13.78 19.89 39.71
C PRO A 375 -12.40 20.55 39.84
N ARG A 376 -11.57 20.08 40.78
CA ARG A 376 -10.21 20.60 41.01
C ARG A 376 -9.23 20.20 39.91
N LEU A 377 -9.45 19.07 39.24
CA LEU A 377 -8.68 18.66 38.06
C LEU A 377 -9.21 19.31 36.77
N LEU A 378 -10.53 19.35 36.57
CA LEU A 378 -11.17 19.83 35.34
C LEU A 378 -10.85 21.30 35.06
N VAL A 379 -11.04 22.20 36.03
CA VAL A 379 -10.91 23.65 35.77
C VAL A 379 -9.47 24.04 35.40
N PRO A 380 -8.42 23.63 36.15
CA PRO A 380 -7.04 23.85 35.73
C PRO A 380 -6.69 23.16 34.41
N SER A 381 -7.14 21.91 34.20
CA SER A 381 -6.86 21.17 32.96
C SER A 381 -7.48 21.85 31.74
N LEU A 382 -8.71 22.37 31.85
CA LEU A 382 -9.40 23.09 30.78
C LEU A 382 -8.66 24.40 30.44
N VAL A 383 -8.31 25.20 31.45
CA VAL A 383 -7.59 26.47 31.26
C VAL A 383 -6.21 26.24 30.65
N ALA A 384 -5.42 25.30 31.22
CA ALA A 384 -4.10 24.95 30.72
C ALA A 384 -4.15 24.37 29.29
N SER A 385 -5.09 23.46 29.02
CA SER A 385 -5.22 22.86 27.68
C SER A 385 -5.65 23.89 26.63
N LEU A 386 -6.54 24.83 26.95
CA LEU A 386 -6.90 25.92 26.04
C LEU A 386 -5.73 26.88 25.78
N ALA A 387 -4.95 27.22 26.81
CA ALA A 387 -3.76 28.06 26.67
C ALA A 387 -2.67 27.39 25.82
N VAL A 388 -2.32 26.13 26.13
CA VAL A 388 -1.34 25.35 25.36
C VAL A 388 -1.85 25.11 23.94
N ALA A 389 -3.14 24.83 23.74
CA ALA A 389 -3.73 24.70 22.41
C ALA A 389 -3.60 25.97 21.57
N ALA A 390 -3.82 27.15 22.16
CA ALA A 390 -3.67 28.43 21.48
C ALA A 390 -2.21 28.71 21.09
N ILE A 391 -1.25 28.42 21.98
CA ILE A 391 0.19 28.56 21.71
C ILE A 391 0.64 27.57 20.63
N SER A 392 0.33 26.28 20.79
CA SER A 392 0.58 25.20 19.82
C SER A 392 0.00 25.53 18.44
N TYR A 393 -1.23 26.03 18.39
CA TYR A 393 -1.86 26.48 17.15
C TYR A 393 -1.08 27.64 16.52
N ALA A 394 -0.70 28.65 17.32
CA ALA A 394 -0.02 29.84 16.82
C ALA A 394 1.42 29.57 16.32
N VAL A 395 2.14 28.66 16.98
CA VAL A 395 3.58 28.37 16.74
C VAL A 395 3.80 27.23 15.74
N ILE A 396 2.97 26.18 15.75
CA ILE A 396 3.19 24.98 14.94
C ILE A 396 2.16 24.88 13.81
N GLU A 397 0.88 24.89 14.16
CA GLU A 397 -0.21 24.58 13.23
C GLU A 397 -0.42 25.70 12.19
N ARG A 398 -0.48 26.96 12.63
CA ARG A 398 -0.74 28.13 11.80
C ARG A 398 0.41 28.43 10.82
N PRO A 399 1.71 28.34 11.18
CA PRO A 399 2.80 28.49 10.22
C PRO A 399 2.83 27.35 9.19
N ALA A 400 2.65 26.10 9.61
CA ALA A 400 2.54 24.97 8.69
C ALA A 400 1.41 25.18 7.67
N LEU A 401 0.20 25.52 8.13
CA LEU A 401 -0.94 25.81 7.25
C LEU A 401 -0.71 27.01 6.31
N ARG A 402 0.12 27.99 6.68
CA ARG A 402 0.50 29.12 5.80
C ARG A 402 1.43 28.69 4.67
N LEU A 403 2.39 27.79 4.91
CA LEU A 403 3.31 27.25 3.89
C LEU A 403 2.58 26.59 2.71
N ARG A 404 1.34 26.13 2.92
CA ARG A 404 0.43 25.64 1.88
C ARG A 404 0.32 26.61 0.68
N ARG A 405 0.28 27.92 0.93
CA ARG A 405 0.06 28.99 -0.06
C ARG A 405 1.23 29.18 -1.02
N GLY A 406 2.47 29.15 -0.52
CA GLY A 406 3.67 29.46 -1.30
C GLY A 406 3.89 28.54 -2.51
N TRP A 407 3.39 27.30 -2.48
CA TRP A 407 3.54 26.34 -3.59
C TRP A 407 2.23 26.14 -4.39
N ALA A 408 1.18 26.95 -4.12
CA ALA A 408 -0.04 26.98 -4.92
C ALA A 408 0.02 28.02 -6.06
N GLY A 409 0.84 29.06 -5.91
CA GLY A 409 1.01 30.12 -6.91
C GLY A 409 1.82 29.74 -8.16
N THR A 410 2.43 28.55 -8.19
CA THR A 410 3.36 28.13 -9.26
C THR A 410 2.72 27.24 -10.33
N SER A 411 1.41 26.95 -10.26
CA SER A 411 0.71 26.05 -11.20
C SER A 411 -0.33 26.72 -12.11
N SER A 412 -0.42 28.07 -12.11
CA SER A 412 -1.29 28.85 -13.00
C SER A 412 -0.54 29.67 -14.07
N GLY A 413 0.79 29.51 -14.20
CA GLY A 413 1.58 30.11 -15.27
C GLY A 413 1.36 29.41 -16.62
N GLY A 414 1.00 30.18 -17.66
CA GLY A 414 0.54 29.64 -18.95
C GLY A 414 1.57 28.80 -19.71
N GLY A 415 1.17 27.60 -20.15
CA GLY A 415 1.97 26.71 -21.00
C GLY A 415 1.37 26.53 -22.38
N ARG A 416 1.94 27.18 -23.40
CA ARG A 416 1.58 26.99 -24.82
C ARG A 416 1.63 25.49 -25.20
N ARG A 417 0.54 24.97 -25.76
CA ARG A 417 0.36 23.56 -26.15
C ARG A 417 1.22 23.22 -27.38
N ARG A 418 2.52 22.93 -27.20
CA ARG A 418 3.31 22.25 -28.23
C ARG A 418 2.81 20.81 -28.36
N VAL A 419 2.16 20.51 -29.49
CA VAL A 419 1.89 19.12 -29.89
C VAL A 419 3.22 18.45 -30.16
N ARG A 420 3.57 17.47 -29.34
CA ARG A 420 4.75 16.62 -29.54
C ARG A 420 4.25 15.19 -29.73
N THR A 421 4.20 14.75 -30.98
CA THR A 421 3.86 13.38 -31.37
C THR A 421 5.01 12.44 -30.99
N GLY A 422 4.92 11.88 -29.79
CA GLY A 422 5.85 10.89 -29.26
C GLY A 422 5.20 10.14 -28.11
N VAL A 423 5.31 8.82 -28.09
CA VAL A 423 4.65 7.95 -27.10
C VAL A 423 5.43 7.98 -25.78
N ASP A 424 5.28 9.07 -25.02
CA ASP A 424 5.85 9.21 -23.68
C ASP A 424 5.02 8.42 -22.65
N GLU A 425 5.30 7.12 -22.50
CA GLU A 425 4.68 6.27 -21.47
C GLU A 425 5.02 6.70 -20.03
N ALA A 426 6.09 7.48 -19.84
CA ALA A 426 6.35 8.18 -18.58
C ALA A 426 5.20 9.12 -18.14
N GLY A 427 4.33 9.50 -19.08
CA GLY A 427 3.08 10.20 -18.79
C GLY A 427 1.99 9.33 -18.14
N GLY A 428 2.12 7.99 -18.09
CA GLY A 428 1.14 7.10 -17.45
C GLY A 428 1.04 7.34 -15.94
N PHE A 429 2.14 7.18 -15.22
CA PHE A 429 2.21 7.47 -13.79
C PHE A 429 1.79 8.90 -13.46
N ARG A 430 2.28 9.89 -14.23
CA ARG A 430 1.92 11.32 -14.05
C ARG A 430 0.46 11.66 -14.40
N ARG A 431 -0.31 10.75 -15.01
CA ARG A 431 -1.75 10.91 -15.28
C ARG A 431 -2.61 10.33 -14.16
N ILE A 432 -2.22 9.20 -13.58
CA ILE A 432 -2.87 8.66 -12.36
C ILE A 432 -2.90 9.72 -11.25
N TRP A 433 -1.76 10.38 -11.00
CA TRP A 433 -1.65 11.45 -10.00
C TRP A 433 -2.44 12.74 -10.33
N ARG A 434 -2.90 12.91 -11.58
CA ARG A 434 -3.82 13.99 -12.00
C ARG A 434 -5.29 13.54 -12.07
N GLY A 435 -5.60 12.30 -11.71
CA GLY A 435 -6.95 11.73 -11.80
C GLY A 435 -7.40 11.33 -13.22
N GLU A 436 -6.49 11.30 -14.20
CA GLU A 436 -6.77 10.91 -15.59
C GLU A 436 -6.72 9.38 -15.76
N TRP A 437 -7.77 8.69 -15.30
CA TRP A 437 -7.89 7.23 -15.36
C TRP A 437 -8.26 6.70 -16.75
N THR A 438 -7.34 6.02 -17.43
CA THR A 438 -7.67 5.28 -18.67
C THR A 438 -8.47 4.00 -18.37
N THR A 439 -9.16 3.48 -19.39
CA THR A 439 -9.94 2.23 -19.30
C THR A 439 -9.11 1.03 -18.80
N ASP A 440 -7.81 0.99 -19.10
CA ASP A 440 -6.87 -0.04 -18.66
C ASP A 440 -6.79 -0.12 -17.13
N HIS A 441 -6.63 1.03 -16.46
CA HIS A 441 -6.54 1.12 -15.00
C HIS A 441 -7.85 0.70 -14.32
N ARG A 442 -9.00 0.99 -14.96
CA ARG A 442 -10.32 0.58 -14.47
C ARG A 442 -10.54 -0.93 -14.47
N LEU A 443 -9.81 -1.66 -15.31
CA LEU A 443 -9.82 -3.13 -15.35
C LEU A 443 -8.71 -3.75 -14.49
N LEU A 444 -7.55 -3.10 -14.39
CA LEU A 444 -6.43 -3.59 -13.58
C LEU A 444 -6.73 -3.57 -12.08
N ILE A 445 -7.33 -2.50 -11.55
CA ILE A 445 -7.55 -2.38 -10.09
C ILE A 445 -8.44 -3.50 -9.53
N PRO A 446 -9.61 -3.87 -10.12
CA PRO A 446 -10.37 -5.01 -9.60
C PRO A 446 -9.60 -6.33 -9.70
N ILE A 447 -8.74 -6.53 -10.73
CA ILE A 447 -7.86 -7.70 -10.83
C ILE A 447 -6.85 -7.73 -9.67
N VAL A 448 -6.21 -6.60 -9.37
CA VAL A 448 -5.24 -6.49 -8.25
C VAL A 448 -5.93 -6.65 -6.90
N ALA A 449 -7.14 -6.08 -6.74
CA ALA A 449 -7.95 -6.23 -5.54
C ALA A 449 -8.39 -7.69 -5.33
N ILE A 450 -8.80 -8.40 -6.38
CA ILE A 450 -9.04 -9.85 -6.34
C ILE A 450 -7.76 -10.60 -5.94
N GLY A 451 -6.62 -10.27 -6.55
CA GLY A 451 -5.33 -10.88 -6.24
C GLY A 451 -4.91 -10.71 -4.77
N PHE A 452 -5.17 -9.53 -4.19
CA PHE A 452 -4.99 -9.29 -2.76
C PHE A 452 -6.00 -10.07 -1.90
N LEU A 453 -7.30 -9.99 -2.22
CA LEU A 453 -8.36 -10.65 -1.45
C LEU A 453 -8.21 -12.18 -1.43
N VAL A 454 -7.79 -12.80 -2.55
CA VAL A 454 -7.47 -14.22 -2.64
C VAL A 454 -6.33 -14.57 -1.68
N ARG A 455 -5.22 -13.80 -1.72
CA ARG A 455 -4.06 -14.02 -0.83
C ARG A 455 -4.40 -13.79 0.64
N ALA A 456 -5.06 -12.69 0.97
CA ALA A 456 -5.52 -12.39 2.33
C ALA A 456 -6.49 -13.46 2.85
N ARG A 457 -7.41 -13.97 2.02
CA ARG A 457 -8.29 -15.10 2.39
C ARG A 457 -7.47 -16.36 2.69
N THR A 458 -6.48 -16.69 1.87
CA THR A 458 -5.58 -17.84 2.12
C THR A 458 -4.83 -17.71 3.44
N VAL A 459 -4.31 -16.52 3.75
CA VAL A 459 -3.67 -16.22 5.04
C VAL A 459 -4.67 -16.41 6.20
N MET A 460 -5.85 -15.80 6.14
CA MET A 460 -6.85 -15.89 7.21
C MET A 460 -7.42 -17.30 7.41
N ALA A 461 -7.49 -18.10 6.34
CA ALA A 461 -7.90 -19.51 6.37
C ALA A 461 -6.81 -20.43 6.96
N THR A 462 -5.55 -20.01 6.91
CA THR A 462 -4.38 -20.73 7.44
C THR A 462 -3.71 -19.95 8.57
N ARG A 463 -4.47 -19.15 9.33
CA ARG A 463 -3.89 -18.26 10.36
C ARG A 463 -3.25 -19.00 11.54
N PHE A 464 -3.71 -20.23 11.81
CA PHE A 464 -3.16 -21.15 12.81
C PHE A 464 -2.15 -22.14 12.18
N LEU A 465 -1.42 -21.69 11.16
CA LEU A 465 -0.36 -22.46 10.52
C LEU A 465 0.78 -22.71 11.51
N VAL A 466 1.02 -23.99 11.83
CA VAL A 466 2.26 -24.42 12.50
C VAL A 466 3.39 -24.39 11.48
N LEU A 467 4.48 -23.71 11.81
CA LEU A 467 5.69 -23.67 10.99
C LEU A 467 6.54 -24.92 11.24
N GLY A 468 7.06 -25.53 10.17
CA GLY A 468 8.03 -26.63 10.23
C GLY A 468 9.07 -26.48 9.11
N ASN A 469 10.24 -27.09 9.25
CA ASN A 469 11.37 -27.01 8.30
C ASN A 469 11.83 -25.56 8.04
N ASP A 470 12.12 -25.20 6.78
CA ASP A 470 12.62 -23.87 6.38
C ASP A 470 11.83 -22.69 7.00
N PRO A 471 10.47 -22.65 6.98
CA PRO A 471 9.69 -21.60 7.64
C PRO A 471 10.06 -21.33 9.11
N THR A 472 10.39 -22.37 9.89
CA THR A 472 10.70 -22.23 11.32
C THR A 472 12.03 -21.53 11.56
N ASP A 473 13.04 -21.84 10.74
CA ASP A 473 14.35 -21.19 10.81
C ASP A 473 14.27 -19.73 10.33
N TYR A 474 13.47 -19.44 9.29
CA TYR A 474 13.19 -18.05 8.89
C TYR A 474 12.44 -17.26 10.00
N ASP A 475 11.48 -17.87 10.69
CA ASP A 475 10.79 -17.23 11.83
C ASP A 475 11.75 -16.92 12.98
N ARG A 476 12.58 -17.90 13.36
CA ARG A 476 13.64 -17.73 14.38
C ARG A 476 14.57 -16.58 14.03
N LEU A 477 15.16 -16.59 12.83
CA LEU A 477 16.06 -15.54 12.39
C LEU A 477 15.37 -14.17 12.30
N GLY A 478 14.08 -14.15 11.94
CA GLY A 478 13.26 -12.93 11.99
C GLY A 478 13.14 -12.34 13.39
N ARG A 479 12.83 -13.17 14.40
CA ARG A 479 12.74 -12.72 15.81
C ARG A 479 14.08 -12.20 16.33
N LEU A 480 15.16 -12.96 16.12
CA LEU A 480 16.52 -12.55 16.49
C LEU A 480 16.86 -11.15 15.91
N VAL A 481 16.57 -10.92 14.62
CA VAL A 481 16.78 -9.60 13.99
C VAL A 481 15.86 -8.51 14.58
N ALA A 482 14.65 -8.84 15.02
CA ALA A 482 13.75 -7.91 15.69
C ALA A 482 14.24 -7.50 17.09
N ASP A 483 14.87 -8.43 17.80
CA ASP A 483 15.48 -8.23 19.13
C ASP A 483 16.85 -7.53 19.06
N GLY A 484 17.40 -7.36 17.84
CA GLY A 484 18.69 -6.71 17.58
C GLY A 484 19.87 -7.66 17.44
N GLU A 485 19.66 -8.96 17.56
CA GLU A 485 20.67 -9.99 17.30
C GLU A 485 20.82 -10.24 15.79
N VAL A 486 22.02 -10.00 15.25
CA VAL A 486 22.30 -10.18 13.82
C VAL A 486 22.47 -11.66 13.50
N PHE A 487 21.33 -12.35 13.37
CA PHE A 487 21.12 -13.75 12.97
C PHE A 487 21.45 -14.81 14.03
N GLY A 488 22.03 -14.42 15.17
CA GLY A 488 22.27 -15.32 16.31
C GLY A 488 23.13 -16.55 15.97
N PRO A 489 23.02 -17.64 16.77
CA PRO A 489 23.85 -18.82 16.59
C PRO A 489 23.41 -19.69 15.39
N ALA A 490 24.41 -20.32 14.76
CA ALA A 490 24.23 -21.41 13.81
C ALA A 490 23.61 -22.64 14.52
N LEU A 491 22.63 -23.27 13.86
CA LEU A 491 21.94 -24.45 14.40
C LEU A 491 22.47 -25.78 13.85
N LEU A 492 23.23 -25.73 12.75
CA LEU A 492 23.73 -26.92 12.06
C LEU A 492 25.22 -27.19 12.34
N SER A 493 25.98 -26.19 12.77
CA SER A 493 27.35 -26.37 13.24
C SER A 493 27.34 -26.77 14.72
N PRO A 494 28.06 -27.84 15.13
CA PRO A 494 28.12 -28.28 16.53
C PRO A 494 28.78 -27.25 17.45
N SER A 495 29.79 -26.53 16.95
CA SER A 495 30.45 -25.44 17.69
C SER A 495 29.60 -24.16 17.80
N GLY A 496 28.48 -24.08 17.08
CA GLY A 496 27.62 -22.90 17.03
C GLY A 496 28.27 -21.73 16.27
N GLY A 497 28.42 -20.58 16.94
CA GLY A 497 28.98 -19.38 16.32
C GLY A 497 28.01 -18.66 15.35
N PRO A 498 28.47 -17.61 14.64
CA PRO A 498 27.61 -16.79 13.79
C PRO A 498 27.21 -17.51 12.49
N THR A 499 25.94 -17.39 12.09
CA THR A 499 25.42 -18.05 10.88
C THR A 499 25.38 -17.16 9.63
N ALA A 500 25.54 -17.77 8.45
CA ALA A 500 25.12 -17.26 7.13
C ALA A 500 24.32 -18.33 6.34
N PHE A 501 23.78 -19.35 7.02
CA PHE A 501 23.07 -20.47 6.39
C PHE A 501 21.80 -20.04 5.63
N ARG A 502 21.17 -18.94 6.05
CA ARG A 502 20.06 -18.33 5.30
C ARG A 502 20.48 -16.99 4.69
N PRO A 503 20.15 -16.75 3.40
CA PRO A 503 20.33 -15.44 2.77
C PRO A 503 19.60 -14.35 3.56
N PRO A 504 20.19 -13.16 3.74
CA PRO A 504 19.78 -12.26 4.81
C PRO A 504 18.47 -11.49 4.57
N LEU A 505 18.08 -11.24 3.31
CA LEU A 505 17.02 -10.27 3.04
C LEU A 505 15.65 -10.72 3.55
N TYR A 506 15.36 -12.02 3.51
CA TYR A 506 14.06 -12.52 3.96
C TYR A 506 13.93 -12.57 5.51
N PRO A 507 14.91 -13.06 6.28
CA PRO A 507 14.99 -12.82 7.72
C PRO A 507 14.94 -11.35 8.12
N MET A 508 15.69 -10.47 7.45
CA MET A 508 15.65 -9.02 7.73
C MET A 508 14.27 -8.42 7.46
N PHE A 509 13.56 -8.89 6.42
CA PHE A 509 12.18 -8.52 6.16
C PHE A 509 11.23 -8.99 7.29
N LEU A 510 11.37 -10.23 7.76
CA LEU A 510 10.57 -10.75 8.88
C LEU A 510 10.86 -9.97 10.18
N GLY A 511 12.13 -9.76 10.51
CA GLY A 511 12.53 -8.98 11.69
C GLY A 511 12.02 -7.55 11.66
N ALA A 512 12.07 -6.87 10.50
CA ALA A 512 11.45 -5.56 10.34
C ALA A 512 9.92 -5.59 10.57
N VAL A 513 9.22 -6.67 10.22
CA VAL A 513 7.79 -6.82 10.53
C VAL A 513 7.55 -7.13 12.00
N TYR A 514 8.30 -8.04 12.60
CA TYR A 514 8.12 -8.45 14.00
C TYR A 514 8.46 -7.30 14.94
N TRP A 515 9.54 -6.57 14.66
CA TRP A 515 9.87 -5.33 15.35
C TRP A 515 8.81 -4.23 15.17
N LEU A 516 8.03 -4.22 14.08
CA LEU A 516 6.88 -3.31 13.87
C LEU A 516 5.53 -3.82 14.41
N THR A 517 5.36 -5.12 14.69
CA THR A 517 4.03 -5.71 14.98
C THR A 517 3.97 -6.62 16.21
N GLY A 518 5.10 -6.91 16.84
CA GLY A 518 5.22 -7.85 17.96
C GLY A 518 5.03 -9.29 17.51
N ASP A 519 6.09 -9.88 16.94
CA ASP A 519 6.19 -11.32 16.57
C ASP A 519 5.02 -11.91 15.76
N SER A 520 4.29 -11.05 15.06
CA SER A 520 3.07 -11.44 14.37
C SER A 520 3.36 -12.07 13.01
N ILE A 521 3.49 -13.40 12.99
CA ILE A 521 3.49 -14.22 11.75
C ILE A 521 2.29 -13.86 10.85
N LEU A 522 1.12 -13.56 11.45
CA LEU A 522 -0.05 -13.12 10.70
C LEU A 522 0.20 -11.80 9.97
N ALA A 523 0.81 -10.81 10.62
CA ALA A 523 1.15 -9.54 9.99
C ALA A 523 2.18 -9.71 8.86
N ALA A 524 3.22 -10.54 9.05
CA ALA A 524 4.21 -10.85 8.02
C ALA A 524 3.54 -11.45 6.77
N ARG A 525 2.65 -12.44 6.97
CA ARG A 525 1.93 -13.09 5.86
C ARG A 525 0.92 -12.15 5.17
N LEU A 526 0.29 -11.23 5.91
CA LEU A 526 -0.56 -10.19 5.31
C LEU A 526 0.25 -9.15 4.52
N LEU A 527 1.45 -8.77 4.98
CA LEU A 527 2.35 -7.90 4.22
C LEU A 527 2.87 -8.59 2.95
N GLN A 528 3.18 -9.89 3.04
CA GLN A 528 3.50 -10.69 1.86
C GLN A 528 2.31 -10.83 0.89
N ALA A 529 1.07 -10.90 1.38
CA ALA A 529 -0.11 -10.85 0.52
C ALA A 529 -0.20 -9.53 -0.27
N LEU A 530 0.25 -8.40 0.30
CA LEU A 530 0.41 -7.12 -0.42
C LEU A 530 1.55 -7.19 -1.46
N LEU A 531 2.69 -7.80 -1.15
CA LEU A 531 3.78 -8.06 -2.12
C LEU A 531 3.31 -8.97 -3.28
N GLY A 532 2.48 -9.96 -2.98
CA GLY A 532 1.83 -10.81 -3.98
C GLY A 532 0.82 -10.06 -4.86
N ALA A 533 0.12 -9.06 -4.32
CA ALA A 533 -0.71 -8.14 -5.12
C ALA A 533 0.14 -7.18 -5.97
N ALA A 534 1.29 -6.72 -5.46
CA ALA A 534 2.26 -5.95 -6.25
C ALA A 534 2.87 -6.79 -7.39
N THR A 535 3.09 -8.09 -7.18
CA THR A 535 3.50 -9.05 -8.22
C THR A 535 2.49 -9.10 -9.39
N VAL A 536 1.18 -9.03 -9.12
CA VAL A 536 0.15 -8.95 -10.19
C VAL A 536 0.33 -7.68 -11.03
N VAL A 537 0.63 -6.53 -10.40
CA VAL A 537 0.91 -5.27 -11.11
C VAL A 537 2.20 -5.36 -11.92
N LEU A 538 3.25 -6.00 -11.39
CA LEU A 538 4.52 -6.18 -12.08
C LEU A 538 4.39 -7.12 -13.29
N VAL A 539 3.64 -8.23 -13.18
CA VAL A 539 3.29 -9.09 -14.32
C VAL A 539 2.54 -8.28 -15.40
N TRP A 540 1.57 -7.44 -15.02
CA TRP A 540 0.88 -6.55 -15.94
C TRP A 540 1.84 -5.58 -16.65
N LEU A 541 2.75 -4.92 -15.92
CA LEU A 541 3.71 -3.96 -16.45
C LEU A 541 4.70 -4.61 -17.42
N VAL A 542 5.25 -5.77 -17.06
CA VAL A 542 6.17 -6.55 -17.91
C VAL A 542 5.45 -7.02 -19.18
N ALA A 543 4.27 -7.65 -19.04
CA ALA A 543 3.46 -8.08 -20.18
C ALA A 543 3.09 -6.91 -21.11
N ARG A 544 2.75 -5.75 -20.55
CA ARG A 544 2.39 -4.56 -21.33
C ARG A 544 3.58 -3.99 -22.12
N ARG A 545 4.80 -4.15 -21.61
CA ARG A 545 6.02 -3.65 -22.25
C ARG A 545 6.60 -4.60 -23.31
N LEU A 546 6.22 -5.89 -23.24
CA LEU A 546 6.63 -6.94 -24.19
C LEU A 546 5.61 -7.18 -25.30
N PHE A 547 4.32 -7.07 -24.98
CA PHE A 547 3.20 -7.45 -25.83
C PHE A 547 2.21 -6.28 -25.99
N ASP A 548 0.91 -6.53 -25.83
CA ASP A 548 -0.13 -5.52 -25.93
C ASP A 548 -1.00 -5.41 -24.66
N ARG A 549 -2.00 -4.53 -24.71
CA ARG A 549 -2.95 -4.28 -23.62
C ARG A 549 -3.74 -5.52 -23.18
N ARG A 550 -4.18 -6.36 -24.13
CA ARG A 550 -5.03 -7.53 -23.85
C ARG A 550 -4.21 -8.59 -23.17
N VAL A 551 -3.05 -8.94 -23.72
CA VAL A 551 -2.10 -9.88 -23.11
C VAL A 551 -1.76 -9.45 -21.69
N ALA A 552 -1.50 -8.17 -21.45
CA ALA A 552 -1.21 -7.65 -20.12
C ALA A 552 -2.35 -7.86 -19.11
N LEU A 553 -3.59 -7.55 -19.50
CA LEU A 553 -4.75 -7.74 -18.63
C LEU A 553 -5.05 -9.23 -18.37
N VAL A 554 -4.84 -10.10 -19.36
CA VAL A 554 -4.98 -11.56 -19.20
C VAL A 554 -3.89 -12.10 -18.27
N ALA A 555 -2.62 -11.71 -18.46
CA ALA A 555 -1.51 -12.12 -17.59
C ALA A 555 -1.74 -11.68 -16.13
N ALA A 556 -2.24 -10.45 -15.93
CA ALA A 556 -2.63 -9.96 -14.60
C ALA A 556 -3.78 -10.78 -14.00
N ALA A 557 -4.82 -11.07 -14.77
CA ALA A 557 -5.96 -11.87 -14.30
C ALA A 557 -5.53 -13.29 -13.92
N MET A 558 -4.67 -13.93 -14.71
CA MET A 558 -4.10 -15.24 -14.39
C MET A 558 -3.24 -15.15 -13.12
N ALA A 559 -2.30 -14.21 -13.01
CA ALA A 559 -1.44 -14.05 -11.84
C ALA A 559 -2.20 -13.71 -10.54
N ALA A 560 -3.38 -13.07 -10.65
CA ALA A 560 -4.22 -12.76 -9.50
C ALA A 560 -4.79 -14.03 -8.83
N VAL A 561 -5.17 -15.04 -9.62
CA VAL A 561 -5.87 -16.26 -9.14
C VAL A 561 -5.08 -17.56 -9.27
N TYR A 562 -3.90 -17.54 -9.90
CA TYR A 562 -3.06 -18.73 -10.08
C TYR A 562 -2.60 -19.30 -8.72
N PRO A 563 -2.99 -20.54 -8.34
CA PRO A 563 -2.79 -21.05 -6.98
C PRO A 563 -1.32 -21.21 -6.57
N PRO A 564 -0.40 -21.81 -7.36
CA PRO A 564 1.01 -21.96 -6.94
C PRO A 564 1.68 -20.62 -6.59
N LEU A 565 1.47 -19.58 -7.39
CA LEU A 565 1.97 -18.22 -7.10
C LEU A 565 1.25 -17.58 -5.89
N THR A 566 -0.03 -17.89 -5.67
CA THR A 566 -0.77 -17.43 -4.49
C THR A 566 -0.14 -18.03 -3.23
N LEU A 567 0.11 -19.33 -3.19
CA LEU A 567 0.71 -20.04 -2.06
C LEU A 567 2.14 -19.53 -1.79
N ALA A 568 2.98 -19.48 -2.83
CA ALA A 568 4.36 -18.98 -2.73
C ALA A 568 4.48 -17.52 -2.24
N THR A 569 3.44 -16.70 -2.44
CA THR A 569 3.40 -15.30 -1.95
C THR A 569 2.72 -15.14 -0.59
N VAL A 570 2.27 -16.21 0.08
CA VAL A 570 1.70 -16.16 1.44
C VAL A 570 2.26 -17.18 2.43
N SER A 571 3.09 -18.14 1.99
CA SER A 571 3.95 -18.94 2.87
C SER A 571 5.07 -18.08 3.47
N VAL A 572 5.54 -18.37 4.69
CA VAL A 572 6.66 -17.67 5.34
C VAL A 572 7.99 -18.06 4.67
N MET A 573 8.19 -17.61 3.42
CA MET A 573 9.23 -18.06 2.50
C MET A 573 9.83 -16.93 1.64
N SER A 574 11.10 -17.10 1.25
CA SER A 574 11.90 -16.17 0.42
C SER A 574 11.25 -15.76 -0.90
N GLU A 575 10.43 -16.66 -1.47
CA GLU A 575 9.75 -16.53 -2.75
C GLU A 575 8.81 -15.31 -2.76
N SER A 576 8.24 -14.97 -1.61
CA SER A 576 7.34 -13.83 -1.42
C SER A 576 7.99 -12.47 -1.72
N ILE A 577 9.28 -12.32 -1.47
CA ILE A 577 10.06 -11.10 -1.77
C ILE A 577 10.91 -11.25 -3.05
N LEU A 578 11.41 -12.46 -3.34
CA LEU A 578 12.19 -12.74 -4.55
C LEU A 578 11.41 -12.46 -5.84
N ILE A 579 10.16 -12.96 -5.95
CA ILE A 579 9.36 -12.84 -7.19
C ILE A 579 9.11 -11.37 -7.59
N PRO A 580 8.64 -10.46 -6.71
CA PRO A 580 8.48 -9.07 -7.08
C PRO A 580 9.83 -8.36 -7.35
N LEU A 581 10.92 -8.71 -6.67
CA LEU A 581 12.24 -8.16 -6.95
C LEU A 581 12.75 -8.56 -8.35
N MET A 582 12.60 -9.84 -8.71
CA MET A 582 12.93 -10.37 -10.04
C MET A 582 12.10 -9.71 -11.15
N LEU A 583 10.78 -9.59 -10.98
CA LEU A 583 9.95 -8.89 -11.96
C LEU A 583 10.28 -7.39 -12.03
N GLY A 584 10.67 -6.80 -10.90
CA GLY A 584 11.19 -5.44 -10.82
C GLY A 584 12.48 -5.25 -11.61
N SER A 585 13.45 -6.17 -11.49
CA SER A 585 14.72 -6.09 -12.23
C SER A 585 14.53 -6.30 -13.73
N VAL A 586 13.65 -7.22 -14.14
CA VAL A 586 13.23 -7.41 -15.54
C VAL A 586 12.56 -6.15 -16.09
N LEU A 587 11.57 -5.60 -15.38
CA LEU A 587 10.86 -4.39 -15.81
C LEU A 587 11.78 -3.18 -15.93
N ALA A 588 12.62 -2.94 -14.91
CA ALA A 588 13.60 -1.86 -14.90
C ALA A 588 14.63 -2.04 -16.04
N THR A 589 15.04 -3.27 -16.32
CA THR A 589 15.90 -3.59 -17.47
C THR A 589 15.24 -3.26 -18.82
N LEU A 590 13.96 -3.61 -19.00
CA LEU A 590 13.21 -3.23 -20.21
C LEU A 590 13.10 -1.71 -20.35
N CYS A 591 12.81 -0.98 -19.27
CA CYS A 591 12.82 0.49 -19.25
C CYS A 591 14.20 1.09 -19.57
N ALA A 592 15.28 0.50 -19.06
CA ALA A 592 16.66 0.92 -19.33
C ALA A 592 17.10 0.67 -20.77
N ARG A 593 16.65 -0.45 -21.37
CA ARG A 593 16.88 -0.82 -22.78
C ARG A 593 16.28 0.22 -23.72
N ASP A 594 15.02 0.59 -23.50
CA ASP A 594 14.26 1.45 -24.42
C ASP A 594 14.89 2.86 -24.54
N GLY A 595 15.47 3.37 -23.45
CA GLY A 595 16.38 4.52 -23.46
C GLY A 595 15.81 5.79 -22.82
N GLY A 596 16.23 6.95 -23.32
CA GLY A 596 15.86 8.26 -22.78
C GLY A 596 16.67 8.71 -21.55
N PRO A 597 16.37 9.90 -20.99
CA PRO A 597 17.18 10.54 -19.94
C PRO A 597 17.25 9.76 -18.61
N SER A 598 16.24 8.95 -18.32
CA SER A 598 16.16 8.14 -17.09
C SER A 598 16.76 6.73 -17.22
N ALA A 599 17.25 6.33 -18.40
CA ALA A 599 17.71 4.96 -18.64
C ALA A 599 18.77 4.47 -17.65
N GLY A 600 19.71 5.33 -17.23
CA GLY A 600 20.70 4.98 -16.21
C GLY A 600 20.09 4.71 -14.84
N ARG A 601 19.06 5.47 -14.44
CA ARG A 601 18.33 5.24 -13.17
C ARG A 601 17.59 3.90 -13.20
N TRP A 602 17.03 3.54 -14.35
CA TRP A 602 16.43 2.22 -14.55
C TRP A 602 17.46 1.09 -14.54
N SER A 603 18.66 1.26 -15.10
CA SER A 603 19.75 0.29 -14.97
C SER A 603 20.19 0.09 -13.51
N ALA A 604 20.35 1.19 -12.76
CA ALA A 604 20.70 1.12 -11.35
C ALA A 604 19.60 0.42 -10.52
N LEU A 605 18.32 0.74 -10.77
CA LEU A 605 17.21 0.05 -10.13
C LEU A 605 17.15 -1.44 -10.49
N ALA A 606 17.46 -1.81 -11.74
CA ALA A 606 17.54 -3.21 -12.14
C ALA A 606 18.64 -3.97 -11.36
N GLY A 607 19.80 -3.34 -11.18
CA GLY A 607 20.90 -3.88 -10.38
C GLY A 607 20.56 -4.01 -8.91
N LEU A 608 19.98 -2.97 -8.30
CA LEU A 608 19.47 -2.99 -6.92
C LEU A 608 18.46 -4.12 -6.70
N CYS A 609 17.45 -4.24 -7.57
CA CYS A 609 16.46 -5.32 -7.46
C CYS A 609 17.06 -6.72 -7.68
N ALA A 610 18.06 -6.87 -8.55
CA ALA A 610 18.75 -8.14 -8.74
C ALA A 610 19.65 -8.51 -7.54
N GLY A 611 20.39 -7.55 -6.98
CA GLY A 611 21.22 -7.76 -5.78
C GLY A 611 20.38 -8.07 -4.54
N LEU A 612 19.25 -7.37 -4.34
CA LEU A 612 18.29 -7.72 -3.30
C LEU A 612 17.69 -9.12 -3.55
N GLY A 613 17.40 -9.47 -4.81
CA GLY A 613 16.98 -10.82 -5.19
C GLY A 613 17.98 -11.89 -4.78
N MET A 614 19.28 -11.64 -4.99
CA MET A 614 20.38 -12.52 -4.59
C MET A 614 20.47 -12.66 -3.06
N LEU A 615 20.33 -11.56 -2.31
CA LEU A 615 20.26 -11.58 -0.85
C LEU A 615 18.98 -12.22 -0.27
N ALA A 616 17.90 -12.35 -1.06
CA ALA A 616 16.76 -13.19 -0.69
C ALA A 616 16.99 -14.65 -1.06
N ARG A 617 17.66 -14.91 -2.19
CA ARG A 617 17.96 -16.25 -2.70
C ARG A 617 19.13 -16.28 -3.70
N PRO A 618 20.27 -16.94 -3.38
CA PRO A 618 21.46 -16.97 -4.22
C PRO A 618 21.24 -17.49 -5.64
N ASN A 619 20.35 -18.47 -5.84
CA ASN A 619 20.05 -19.04 -7.16
C ASN A 619 19.52 -17.99 -8.17
N SER A 620 19.01 -16.84 -7.70
CA SER A 620 18.60 -15.74 -8.56
C SER A 620 19.77 -15.04 -9.28
N ALA A 621 21.02 -15.29 -8.87
CA ALA A 621 22.23 -14.80 -9.57
C ALA A 621 22.27 -15.19 -11.05
N VAL A 622 21.66 -16.32 -11.44
CA VAL A 622 21.56 -16.75 -12.85
C VAL A 622 20.81 -15.75 -13.72
N LEU A 623 20.02 -14.85 -13.13
CA LEU A 623 19.30 -13.77 -13.84
C LEU A 623 20.22 -12.64 -14.31
N VAL A 624 21.43 -12.50 -13.77
CA VAL A 624 22.34 -11.41 -14.16
C VAL A 624 22.68 -11.49 -15.65
N LEU A 625 22.92 -12.70 -16.17
CA LEU A 625 23.21 -12.93 -17.60
C LEU A 625 22.06 -12.47 -18.52
N PRO A 626 20.80 -12.97 -18.40
CA PRO A 626 19.71 -12.51 -19.25
C PRO A 626 19.39 -11.02 -19.09
N LEU A 627 19.54 -10.43 -17.89
CA LEU A 627 19.38 -8.98 -17.70
C LEU A 627 20.47 -8.19 -18.45
N LEU A 628 21.73 -8.61 -18.39
CA LEU A 628 22.82 -7.98 -19.16
C LEU A 628 22.60 -8.11 -20.68
N LEU A 629 22.21 -9.29 -21.15
CA LEU A 629 21.90 -9.51 -22.57
C LEU A 629 20.74 -8.62 -23.04
N LEU A 630 19.70 -8.43 -22.23
CA LEU A 630 18.58 -7.51 -22.53
C LEU A 630 19.02 -6.04 -22.63
N VAL A 631 20.02 -5.60 -21.86
CA VAL A 631 20.58 -4.25 -21.92
C VAL A 631 21.56 -4.08 -23.10
N VAL A 632 22.38 -5.09 -23.39
CA VAL A 632 23.55 -4.98 -24.28
C VAL A 632 23.26 -5.40 -25.73
N ALA A 633 22.49 -6.47 -25.96
CA ALA A 633 22.42 -7.12 -27.26
C ALA A 633 21.51 -6.45 -28.31
N TRP A 634 20.75 -5.40 -27.94
CA TRP A 634 19.58 -4.98 -28.73
C TRP A 634 19.77 -3.78 -29.68
N ARG A 635 20.95 -3.13 -29.75
CA ARG A 635 21.18 -2.01 -30.69
C ARG A 635 22.58 -2.02 -31.32
N GLN A 636 22.62 -2.10 -32.64
CA GLN A 636 23.86 -2.18 -33.43
C GLN A 636 24.20 -0.83 -34.09
N SER A 637 24.75 0.08 -33.29
CA SER A 637 25.51 1.24 -33.76
C SER A 637 26.61 1.57 -32.74
N GLY A 638 27.74 2.13 -33.16
CA GLY A 638 28.91 2.33 -32.30
C GLY A 638 28.64 3.20 -31.06
N SER A 639 27.81 4.24 -31.21
CA SER A 639 27.39 5.12 -30.10
C SER A 639 26.33 4.47 -29.20
N ASP A 640 25.53 3.54 -29.71
CA ASP A 640 24.61 2.72 -28.92
C ASP A 640 25.36 1.67 -28.09
N ARG A 641 26.37 1.00 -28.66
CA ARG A 641 27.19 0.01 -27.94
C ARG A 641 27.84 0.58 -26.69
N ARG A 642 28.48 1.76 -26.77
CA ARG A 642 29.07 2.42 -25.58
C ARG A 642 28.02 2.77 -24.51
N ARG A 643 26.82 3.22 -24.92
CA ARG A 643 25.71 3.51 -24.00
C ARG A 643 25.15 2.24 -23.36
N ALA A 644 25.08 1.14 -24.10
CA ALA A 644 24.60 -0.15 -23.61
C ALA A 644 25.59 -0.78 -22.61
N ILE A 645 26.89 -0.76 -22.91
CA ILE A 645 27.95 -1.21 -21.97
C ILE A 645 27.90 -0.40 -20.68
N ARG A 646 27.81 0.94 -20.74
CA ARG A 646 27.67 1.79 -19.54
C ARG A 646 26.43 1.45 -18.70
N ARG A 647 25.31 1.07 -19.34
CA ARG A 647 24.08 0.63 -18.65
C ARG A 647 24.25 -0.74 -17.99
N GLY A 648 24.91 -1.68 -18.65
CA GLY A 648 25.25 -3.00 -18.07
C GLY A 648 26.22 -2.86 -16.88
N ALA A 649 27.26 -2.04 -17.01
CA ALA A 649 28.18 -1.73 -15.92
C ALA A 649 27.48 -1.06 -14.73
N LEU A 650 26.52 -0.16 -14.97
CA LEU A 650 25.74 0.47 -13.90
C LEU A 650 24.76 -0.49 -13.21
N LEU A 651 24.21 -1.47 -13.94
CA LEU A 651 23.44 -2.57 -13.37
C LEU A 651 24.32 -3.43 -12.46
N LEU A 652 25.50 -3.85 -12.93
CA LEU A 652 26.46 -4.62 -12.13
C LEU A 652 26.96 -3.85 -10.90
N ALA A 653 27.30 -2.57 -11.05
CA ALA A 653 27.75 -1.75 -9.93
C ALA A 653 26.67 -1.61 -8.85
N ALA A 654 25.41 -1.39 -9.23
CA ALA A 654 24.31 -1.32 -8.27
C ALA A 654 24.02 -2.67 -7.60
N LEU A 655 24.15 -3.78 -8.34
CA LEU A 655 24.05 -5.14 -7.77
C LEU A 655 25.15 -5.39 -6.74
N VAL A 656 26.42 -5.13 -7.09
CA VAL A 656 27.57 -5.31 -6.19
C VAL A 656 27.41 -4.45 -4.94
N VAL A 657 27.07 -3.16 -5.06
CA VAL A 657 26.82 -2.26 -3.91
C VAL A 657 25.70 -2.77 -3.00
N THR A 658 24.75 -3.54 -3.53
CA THR A 658 23.66 -4.12 -2.73
C THR A 658 24.09 -5.35 -1.94
N VAL A 659 24.92 -6.22 -2.54
CA VAL A 659 25.38 -7.47 -1.93
C VAL A 659 26.57 -7.25 -0.98
N LEU A 660 27.47 -6.31 -1.33
CA LEU A 660 28.73 -6.04 -0.65
C LEU A 660 28.64 -5.85 0.88
N PRO A 661 27.64 -5.17 1.48
CA PRO A 661 27.55 -5.03 2.93
C PRO A 661 27.43 -6.37 3.67
N TRP A 662 26.78 -7.37 3.06
CA TRP A 662 26.66 -8.71 3.64
C TRP A 662 27.96 -9.51 3.48
N GLU A 663 28.64 -9.39 2.34
CA GLU A 663 29.98 -9.97 2.14
C GLU A 663 31.00 -9.39 3.14
N ILE A 664 30.96 -8.08 3.39
CA ILE A 664 31.78 -7.44 4.43
C ILE A 664 31.44 -7.99 5.81
N ARG A 665 30.16 -8.20 6.15
CA ARG A 665 29.78 -8.87 7.40
C ARG A 665 30.38 -10.26 7.48
N ASN A 666 30.27 -11.08 6.43
CA ASN A 666 30.78 -12.45 6.47
C ASN A 666 32.31 -12.48 6.63
N LEU A 667 33.03 -11.60 5.93
CA LEU A 667 34.48 -11.44 6.09
C LEU A 667 34.91 -10.99 7.49
N VAL A 668 34.11 -10.16 8.18
CA VAL A 668 34.45 -9.60 9.51
C VAL A 668 33.98 -10.48 10.67
N VAL A 669 32.92 -11.28 10.46
CA VAL A 669 32.23 -12.04 11.52
C VAL A 669 32.51 -13.54 11.42
N MET A 670 32.86 -14.06 10.24
CA MET A 670 33.12 -15.48 9.98
C MET A 670 34.54 -15.71 9.43
N ASP A 671 35.40 -14.68 9.47
CA ASP A 671 36.79 -14.65 8.94
C ASP A 671 36.97 -15.25 7.52
N SER A 672 35.90 -15.28 6.72
CA SER A 672 35.84 -16.01 5.46
C SER A 672 34.96 -15.34 4.42
N LEU A 673 35.33 -15.47 3.15
CA LEU A 673 34.51 -15.01 2.03
C LEU A 673 33.42 -16.05 1.75
N VAL A 674 32.24 -15.84 2.33
CA VAL A 674 31.04 -16.66 2.10
C VAL A 674 30.10 -15.93 1.14
N PRO A 675 30.02 -16.32 -0.16
CA PRO A 675 29.20 -15.63 -1.16
C PRO A 675 27.70 -15.79 -0.87
N ILE A 676 27.14 -14.80 -0.19
CA ILE A 676 25.76 -14.74 0.33
C ILE A 676 25.41 -15.79 1.38
N SER A 677 25.78 -17.07 1.23
CA SER A 677 25.34 -18.14 2.13
C SER A 677 26.20 -19.40 2.09
N THR A 678 26.34 -20.07 3.24
CA THR A 678 26.99 -21.38 3.44
C THR A 678 26.15 -22.59 3.00
N ILE A 679 24.90 -22.38 2.58
CA ILE A 679 23.96 -23.46 2.22
C ILE A 679 24.38 -24.29 1.00
N ASP A 680 25.39 -23.87 0.24
CA ASP A 680 25.81 -24.54 -0.98
C ASP A 680 26.38 -25.94 -0.70
N GLY A 681 27.30 -26.10 0.24
CA GLY A 681 27.86 -27.41 0.63
C GLY A 681 26.78 -28.38 1.11
N PHE A 682 25.84 -27.88 1.91
CA PHE A 682 24.67 -28.65 2.38
C PHE A 682 23.77 -29.13 1.22
N ASN A 683 23.57 -28.30 0.20
CA ASN A 683 22.80 -28.68 -1.01
C ASN A 683 23.55 -29.67 -1.92
N VAL A 684 24.87 -29.52 -2.08
CA VAL A 684 25.69 -30.44 -2.87
C VAL A 684 25.67 -31.83 -2.21
N ALA A 685 26.08 -31.91 -0.94
CA ALA A 685 26.14 -33.17 -0.18
C ALA A 685 24.78 -33.86 -0.06
N GLY A 686 23.69 -33.10 0.10
CA GLY A 686 22.34 -33.66 0.26
C GLY A 686 21.76 -34.33 -0.98
N VAL A 687 22.35 -34.11 -2.15
CA VAL A 687 21.89 -34.66 -3.45
C VAL A 687 22.88 -35.65 -4.02
N TYR A 688 24.17 -35.35 -3.89
CA TYR A 688 25.27 -36.11 -4.44
C TYR A 688 25.89 -36.99 -3.35
N ASN A 689 25.13 -38.03 -2.99
CA ASN A 689 25.52 -39.09 -2.05
C ASN A 689 24.87 -40.41 -2.49
N ASP A 690 25.43 -41.55 -2.04
CA ASP A 690 24.95 -42.88 -2.41
C ASP A 690 23.48 -43.11 -2.05
N GLN A 691 23.03 -42.64 -0.89
CA GLN A 691 21.65 -42.85 -0.42
C GLN A 691 20.60 -42.13 -1.29
N ALA A 692 20.95 -40.97 -1.84
CA ALA A 692 20.12 -40.22 -2.78
C ALA A 692 20.19 -40.83 -4.19
N ALA A 693 21.39 -41.21 -4.66
CA ALA A 693 21.61 -41.76 -6.00
C ALA A 693 20.97 -43.15 -6.19
N THR A 694 21.08 -44.03 -5.19
CA THR A 694 20.54 -45.40 -5.24
C THR A 694 19.03 -45.48 -4.98
N ALA A 695 18.41 -44.43 -4.44
CA ALA A 695 17.00 -44.42 -4.09
C ALA A 695 16.07 -44.80 -5.26
N ALA A 696 14.97 -45.49 -4.93
CA ALA A 696 13.91 -45.83 -5.87
C ALA A 696 13.17 -44.58 -6.36
N PHE A 697 12.58 -44.68 -7.55
CA PHE A 697 11.62 -43.67 -8.04
C PHE A 697 10.41 -43.61 -7.08
N PRO A 698 9.91 -42.42 -6.69
CA PRO A 698 10.23 -41.08 -7.22
C PRO A 698 11.32 -40.30 -6.47
N ASN A 699 12.08 -40.93 -5.58
CA ASN A 699 12.99 -40.27 -4.63
C ASN A 699 14.46 -40.28 -5.08
N ARG A 700 14.78 -40.79 -6.27
CA ARG A 700 16.14 -40.82 -6.85
C ARG A 700 16.70 -39.41 -7.05
N TYR A 701 17.88 -39.11 -6.51
CA TYR A 701 18.46 -37.76 -6.38
C TYR A 701 17.50 -36.72 -5.75
N GLN A 702 16.54 -37.16 -4.93
CA GLN A 702 15.80 -36.23 -4.10
C GLN A 702 16.73 -35.78 -2.98
N PHE A 703 16.79 -34.46 -2.76
CA PHE A 703 17.55 -33.88 -1.64
C PHE A 703 17.21 -34.56 -0.32
N ARG A 704 18.25 -34.98 0.41
CA ARG A 704 18.20 -35.47 1.77
C ARG A 704 19.03 -34.54 2.66
N PRO A 705 18.53 -34.11 3.83
CA PRO A 705 19.35 -33.39 4.80
C PRO A 705 20.61 -34.21 5.14
N PRO A 706 21.84 -33.69 4.92
CA PRO A 706 23.07 -34.46 5.18
C PRO A 706 23.20 -35.02 6.59
N ASN A 707 22.66 -34.32 7.61
CA ASN A 707 22.62 -34.80 8.99
C ASN A 707 21.74 -36.05 9.21
N GLY A 708 20.92 -36.44 8.22
CA GLY A 708 20.16 -37.69 8.19
C GLY A 708 20.75 -38.76 7.27
N VAL A 709 21.90 -38.50 6.62
CA VAL A 709 22.64 -39.45 5.79
C VAL A 709 23.72 -40.09 6.66
N PRO A 710 23.72 -41.42 6.91
CA PRO A 710 24.60 -42.06 7.88
C PRO A 710 26.10 -41.78 7.69
N GLU A 711 26.52 -41.63 6.44
CA GLU A 711 27.91 -41.37 6.05
C GLU A 711 28.34 -39.94 6.37
N LEU A 712 27.42 -38.97 6.34
CA LEU A 712 27.66 -37.54 6.55
C LEU A 712 27.27 -37.05 7.96
N ALA A 713 26.43 -37.81 8.67
CA ALA A 713 25.97 -37.51 10.02
C ALA A 713 27.10 -37.26 11.05
N PRO A 714 28.26 -37.96 11.02
CA PRO A 714 29.37 -37.68 11.94
C PRO A 714 29.90 -36.25 11.89
N LEU A 715 29.84 -35.58 10.73
CA LEU A 715 30.27 -34.18 10.59
C LEU A 715 29.42 -33.22 11.42
N PHE A 716 28.17 -33.59 11.72
CA PHE A 716 27.26 -32.83 12.60
C PHE A 716 27.43 -33.17 14.09
N ALA A 717 28.48 -33.92 14.44
CA ALA A 717 28.92 -34.15 15.81
C ALA A 717 30.37 -33.68 16.07
N ASP A 718 31.07 -33.18 15.03
CA ASP A 718 32.43 -32.68 15.16
C ASP A 718 32.45 -31.23 15.67
N GLU A 719 32.77 -31.06 16.96
CA GLU A 719 32.89 -29.76 17.62
C GLU A 719 34.06 -28.90 17.11
N SER A 720 34.95 -29.44 16.26
CA SER A 720 36.00 -28.64 15.61
C SER A 720 35.49 -27.88 14.38
N LEU A 721 34.29 -28.19 13.86
CA LEU A 721 33.74 -27.60 12.65
C LEU A 721 32.74 -26.47 12.94
N ASP A 722 33.15 -25.24 12.63
CA ASP A 722 32.25 -24.09 12.50
C ASP A 722 31.34 -24.22 11.25
N GLU A 723 30.42 -23.28 11.05
CA GLU A 723 29.50 -23.34 9.90
C GLU A 723 30.23 -23.29 8.54
N VAL A 724 31.38 -22.61 8.48
CA VAL A 724 32.20 -22.49 7.27
C VAL A 724 32.94 -23.80 6.98
N GLY A 725 33.57 -24.39 8.00
CA GLY A 725 34.27 -25.67 7.94
C GLY A 725 33.35 -26.83 7.62
N LEU A 726 32.20 -26.94 8.32
CA LEU A 726 31.17 -27.93 8.01
C LEU A 726 30.64 -27.77 6.58
N GLY A 727 30.39 -26.53 6.15
CA GLY A 727 29.98 -26.25 4.77
C GLY A 727 31.05 -26.62 3.74
N ALA A 728 32.33 -26.44 4.05
CA ALA A 728 33.45 -26.83 3.19
C ALA A 728 33.61 -28.35 3.09
N GLU A 729 33.45 -29.07 4.20
CA GLU A 729 33.60 -30.52 4.26
C GLU A 729 32.44 -31.26 3.57
N LEU A 730 31.20 -30.81 3.80
CA LEU A 730 30.05 -31.28 3.02
C LEU A 730 30.23 -31.03 1.51
N ARG A 731 30.82 -29.88 1.14
CA ARG A 731 31.13 -29.58 -0.26
C ARG A 731 32.21 -30.51 -0.81
N ARG A 732 33.22 -30.90 -0.01
CA ARG A 732 34.26 -31.88 -0.38
C ARG A 732 33.63 -33.24 -0.68
N GLU A 733 32.91 -33.82 0.28
CA GLU A 733 32.22 -35.12 0.17
C GLU A 733 31.35 -35.19 -1.09
N GLY A 734 30.50 -34.19 -1.31
CA GLY A 734 29.62 -34.17 -2.49
C GLY A 734 30.36 -33.97 -3.82
N PHE A 735 31.56 -33.36 -3.84
CA PHE A 735 32.40 -33.29 -5.04
C PHE A 735 33.20 -34.57 -5.30
N GLU A 736 33.60 -35.30 -4.25
CA GLU A 736 34.24 -36.62 -4.39
C GLU A 736 33.24 -37.63 -4.98
N PHE A 737 32.00 -37.67 -4.47
CA PHE A 737 30.93 -38.44 -5.10
C PHE A 737 30.74 -38.10 -6.59
N LEU A 738 30.79 -36.80 -6.95
CA LEU A 738 30.67 -36.35 -8.34
C LEU A 738 31.86 -36.72 -9.24
N ALA A 739 33.06 -36.87 -8.68
CA ALA A 739 34.23 -37.34 -9.41
C ALA A 739 34.09 -38.81 -9.82
N ASP A 740 33.56 -39.65 -8.92
CA ASP A 740 33.26 -41.06 -9.18
C ASP A 740 32.01 -41.24 -10.04
N HIS A 741 31.05 -40.31 -9.95
CA HIS A 741 29.76 -40.37 -10.64
C HIS A 741 29.54 -39.17 -11.59
N PRO A 742 30.33 -39.01 -12.67
CA PRO A 742 30.29 -37.83 -13.54
C PRO A 742 28.96 -37.62 -14.30
N THR A 743 28.07 -38.62 -14.33
CA THR A 743 26.71 -38.49 -14.90
C THR A 743 25.65 -38.05 -13.88
N ALA A 744 25.97 -38.03 -12.59
CA ALA A 744 25.02 -37.69 -11.52
C ALA A 744 24.35 -36.32 -11.67
N PRO A 745 25.03 -35.23 -12.11
CA PRO A 745 24.35 -33.95 -12.34
C PRO A 745 23.23 -34.03 -13.40
N ILE A 746 23.45 -34.81 -14.48
CA ILE A 746 22.46 -35.02 -15.54
C ILE A 746 21.28 -35.85 -15.02
N GLN A 747 21.56 -36.86 -14.19
CA GLN A 747 20.52 -37.68 -13.57
C GLN A 747 19.71 -36.89 -12.54
N ALA A 748 20.37 -36.09 -11.69
CA ALA A 748 19.73 -35.20 -10.73
C ALA A 748 18.83 -34.18 -11.44
N GLU A 749 19.34 -33.47 -12.45
CA GLU A 749 18.58 -32.53 -13.28
C GLU A 749 17.34 -33.19 -13.88
N PHE A 750 17.45 -34.42 -14.42
CA PHE A 750 16.32 -35.16 -14.95
C PHE A 750 15.27 -35.51 -13.88
N TRP A 751 15.67 -36.16 -12.77
CA TRP A 751 14.73 -36.62 -11.76
C TRP A 751 14.11 -35.46 -10.95
N ASN A 752 14.87 -34.40 -10.67
CA ASN A 752 14.33 -33.18 -10.08
C ASN A 752 13.42 -32.45 -11.07
N SER A 753 13.72 -32.42 -12.37
CA SER A 753 12.78 -31.89 -13.38
C SER A 753 11.47 -32.67 -13.41
N VAL A 754 11.51 -34.01 -13.32
CA VAL A 754 10.31 -34.86 -13.22
C VAL A 754 9.47 -34.51 -11.99
N ARG A 755 10.11 -34.30 -10.82
CA ARG A 755 9.46 -33.82 -9.58
C ARG A 755 8.92 -32.39 -9.71
N MET A 756 9.67 -31.47 -10.29
CA MET A 756 9.27 -30.08 -10.56
C MET A 756 8.19 -29.96 -11.63
N LEU A 757 7.96 -30.99 -12.46
CA LEU A 757 6.80 -31.12 -13.35
C LEU A 757 5.58 -31.76 -12.66
N GLU A 758 5.71 -32.16 -11.39
CA GLU A 758 4.72 -32.85 -10.56
C GLU A 758 4.25 -34.21 -11.13
N LEU A 759 5.04 -34.80 -12.04
CA LEU A 759 4.76 -36.08 -12.68
C LEU A 759 4.72 -37.30 -11.72
N PRO A 760 5.40 -37.32 -10.56
CA PRO A 760 5.21 -38.36 -9.54
C PRO A 760 3.81 -38.42 -8.93
N GLY A 761 2.97 -37.40 -9.16
CA GLY A 761 1.57 -37.38 -8.74
C GLY A 761 1.32 -36.75 -7.37
N LEU A 762 0.04 -36.85 -6.97
CA LEU A 762 -0.53 -36.04 -5.88
C LEU A 762 0.06 -36.35 -4.50
N ASP A 763 0.49 -37.57 -4.21
CA ASP A 763 1.01 -37.93 -2.88
C ASP A 763 2.31 -37.18 -2.55
N LEU A 764 3.22 -37.05 -3.52
CA LEU A 764 4.44 -36.25 -3.36
C LEU A 764 4.11 -34.76 -3.29
N SER A 765 3.27 -34.25 -4.20
CA SER A 765 2.86 -32.84 -4.21
C SER A 765 2.17 -32.42 -2.90
N ALA A 766 1.30 -33.29 -2.34
CA ALA A 766 0.65 -33.08 -1.05
C ALA A 766 1.63 -33.11 0.14
N THR A 767 2.67 -33.95 0.07
CA THR A 767 3.73 -34.01 1.09
C THR A 767 4.61 -32.76 1.07
N VAL A 768 4.95 -32.23 -0.11
CA VAL A 768 5.66 -30.93 -0.21
C VAL A 768 4.75 -29.78 0.24
N ALA A 769 3.46 -29.82 -0.10
CA ALA A 769 2.50 -28.80 0.29
C ALA A 769 2.23 -28.76 1.80
N SER A 770 2.25 -29.90 2.50
CA SER A 770 2.03 -29.97 3.95
C SER A 770 3.18 -29.36 4.76
N GLN A 771 4.40 -29.31 4.22
CA GLN A 771 5.53 -28.55 4.81
C GLN A 771 5.29 -27.04 4.82
N SER A 772 4.40 -26.53 3.95
CA SER A 772 3.86 -25.17 4.00
C SER A 772 2.47 -25.10 4.67
N GLY A 773 2.04 -26.19 5.33
CA GLY A 773 0.75 -26.37 5.98
C GLY A 773 -0.48 -26.29 5.07
N TYR A 774 -0.33 -26.69 3.80
CA TYR A 774 -1.45 -26.82 2.88
C TYR A 774 -1.90 -28.28 2.74
N GLY A 775 -3.22 -28.49 2.68
CA GLY A 775 -3.80 -29.83 2.56
C GLY A 775 -3.75 -30.41 1.15
N ARG A 776 -3.97 -31.73 1.05
CA ARG A 776 -3.99 -32.51 -0.21
C ARG A 776 -4.87 -31.90 -1.32
N GLN A 777 -6.01 -31.32 -0.96
CA GLN A 777 -6.90 -30.65 -1.93
C GLN A 777 -6.25 -29.40 -2.55
N THR A 778 -5.56 -28.59 -1.74
CA THR A 778 -4.83 -27.40 -2.20
C THR A 778 -3.68 -27.79 -3.11
N ALA A 779 -2.95 -28.87 -2.78
CA ALA A 779 -1.91 -29.44 -3.64
C ALA A 779 -2.48 -29.90 -5.00
N ALA A 780 -3.59 -30.63 -5.02
CA ALA A 780 -4.24 -31.07 -6.26
C ALA A 780 -4.64 -29.90 -7.16
N VAL A 781 -5.22 -28.84 -6.59
CA VAL A 781 -5.59 -27.62 -7.32
C VAL A 781 -4.35 -26.89 -7.84
N ALA A 782 -3.27 -26.83 -7.07
CA ALA A 782 -2.00 -26.24 -7.49
C ALA A 782 -1.36 -27.00 -8.67
N MET A 783 -1.24 -28.33 -8.54
CA MET A 783 -0.71 -29.26 -9.55
C MET A 783 -1.45 -29.16 -10.89
N VAL A 784 -2.78 -29.28 -10.87
CA VAL A 784 -3.61 -29.19 -12.09
C VAL A 784 -3.54 -27.79 -12.70
N SER A 785 -3.52 -26.73 -11.88
CA SER A 785 -3.35 -25.35 -12.38
C SER A 785 -2.01 -25.16 -13.08
N PHE A 786 -0.94 -25.75 -12.56
CA PHE A 786 0.38 -25.72 -13.18
C PHE A 786 0.42 -26.47 -14.52
N TRP A 787 -0.17 -27.66 -14.62
CA TRP A 787 -0.24 -28.40 -15.89
C TRP A 787 -1.04 -27.64 -16.96
N LEU A 788 -2.19 -27.06 -16.59
CA LEU A 788 -2.98 -26.21 -17.49
C LEU A 788 -2.18 -24.98 -17.95
N LEU A 789 -1.46 -24.33 -17.03
CA LEU A 789 -0.59 -23.20 -17.37
C LEU A 789 0.54 -23.62 -18.32
N SER A 790 1.17 -24.77 -18.07
CA SER A 790 2.26 -25.31 -18.88
C SER A 790 1.81 -25.64 -20.31
N LEU A 791 0.64 -26.25 -20.48
CA LEU A 791 0.04 -26.48 -21.80
C LEU A 791 -0.22 -25.17 -22.55
N LEU A 792 -0.73 -24.14 -21.86
CA LEU A 792 -0.92 -22.80 -22.45
C LEU A 792 0.42 -22.15 -22.82
N ALA A 793 1.45 -22.31 -21.99
CA ALA A 793 2.78 -21.77 -22.24
C ALA A 793 3.47 -22.45 -23.44
N LEU A 794 3.39 -23.78 -23.55
CA LEU A 794 3.89 -24.56 -24.69
C LEU A 794 3.18 -24.17 -26.00
N ALA A 795 1.85 -24.04 -25.97
CA ALA A 795 1.07 -23.59 -27.13
C ALA A 795 1.47 -22.17 -27.60
N SER A 796 2.07 -21.35 -26.73
CA SER A 796 2.54 -20.01 -27.11
C SER A 796 3.73 -20.04 -28.06
N LEU A 797 4.53 -21.12 -28.08
CA LEU A 797 5.73 -21.24 -28.93
C LEU A 797 5.38 -21.24 -30.44
N ALA A 798 4.17 -21.68 -30.77
CA ALA A 798 3.62 -21.63 -32.13
C ALA A 798 3.12 -20.22 -32.54
N LEU A 799 2.97 -19.29 -31.59
CA LEU A 799 2.38 -17.97 -31.85
C LEU A 799 3.46 -16.93 -32.21
N PRO A 800 3.33 -16.19 -33.33
CA PRO A 800 4.28 -15.13 -33.71
C PRO A 800 4.44 -14.03 -32.67
N MET A 801 3.44 -13.83 -31.80
CA MET A 801 3.46 -12.81 -30.76
C MET A 801 4.48 -13.11 -29.66
N THR A 802 4.73 -14.38 -29.34
CA THR A 802 5.75 -14.83 -28.37
C THR A 802 7.16 -14.50 -28.86
N ARG A 803 7.39 -14.61 -30.18
CA ARG A 803 8.66 -14.29 -30.84
C ARG A 803 8.98 -12.78 -30.89
N ARG A 804 8.05 -11.91 -30.46
CA ARG A 804 8.31 -10.46 -30.30
C ARG A 804 9.06 -10.13 -29.01
N ALA A 805 8.98 -11.00 -27.99
CA ALA A 805 9.75 -10.83 -26.77
C ALA A 805 11.22 -11.23 -27.03
N PRO A 806 12.22 -10.53 -26.46
CA PRO A 806 13.63 -10.86 -26.70
C PRO A 806 13.97 -12.25 -26.18
N VAL A 807 14.79 -13.02 -26.92
CA VAL A 807 15.23 -14.37 -26.52
C VAL A 807 15.91 -14.38 -25.15
N ALA A 808 16.66 -13.33 -24.82
CA ALA A 808 17.28 -13.15 -23.50
C ALA A 808 16.27 -13.14 -22.33
N LEU A 809 15.01 -12.78 -22.55
CA LEU A 809 13.97 -12.92 -21.51
C LEU A 809 13.63 -14.40 -21.25
N TRP A 810 13.50 -15.20 -22.32
CA TRP A 810 13.15 -16.61 -22.24
C TRP A 810 14.30 -17.50 -21.74
N LEU A 811 15.54 -17.00 -21.77
CA LEU A 811 16.68 -17.62 -21.11
C LEU A 811 16.54 -17.62 -19.57
N ALA A 812 15.87 -16.62 -18.99
CA ALA A 812 15.70 -16.50 -17.53
C ALA A 812 14.98 -17.71 -16.89
N PRO A 813 13.77 -18.14 -17.33
CA PRO A 813 13.12 -19.32 -16.77
C PRO A 813 13.91 -20.62 -16.99
N ALA A 814 14.64 -20.74 -18.10
CA ALA A 814 15.47 -21.92 -18.38
C ALA A 814 16.68 -22.02 -17.43
N LEU A 815 17.38 -20.90 -17.19
CA LEU A 815 18.50 -20.84 -16.25
C LEU A 815 18.05 -21.01 -14.79
N LEU A 816 16.89 -20.44 -14.43
CA LEU A 816 16.29 -20.65 -13.11
C LEU A 816 15.87 -22.11 -12.89
N TRP A 817 15.37 -22.79 -13.94
CA TRP A 817 15.04 -24.21 -13.89
C TRP A 817 16.30 -25.04 -13.64
N ALA A 818 17.30 -24.96 -14.53
CA ALA A 818 18.54 -25.73 -14.40
C ALA A 818 19.30 -25.44 -13.09
N GLY A 819 19.41 -24.17 -12.70
CA GLY A 819 20.03 -23.79 -11.43
C GLY A 819 19.27 -24.25 -10.17
N THR A 820 18.03 -24.70 -10.32
CA THR A 820 17.22 -25.28 -9.23
C THR A 820 17.25 -26.81 -9.29
N ALA A 821 16.97 -27.40 -10.46
CA ALA A 821 16.84 -28.84 -10.65
C ALA A 821 18.15 -29.62 -10.50
N LEU A 822 19.32 -28.98 -10.61
CA LEU A 822 20.59 -29.59 -10.18
C LEU A 822 20.56 -30.05 -8.72
N PHE A 823 19.87 -29.32 -7.83
CA PHE A 823 19.89 -29.56 -6.39
C PHE A 823 18.54 -29.94 -5.77
N LEU A 824 17.43 -29.38 -6.25
CA LEU A 824 16.14 -29.45 -5.56
C LEU A 824 14.99 -29.69 -6.54
N GLY A 825 14.13 -30.67 -6.21
CA GLY A 825 13.01 -31.10 -7.05
C GLY A 825 11.63 -30.56 -6.65
N ASP A 826 11.54 -29.68 -5.64
CA ASP A 826 10.25 -29.28 -5.08
C ASP A 826 9.45 -28.34 -5.99
N ALA A 827 8.16 -28.63 -6.16
CA ALA A 827 7.22 -27.77 -6.89
C ALA A 827 7.14 -26.32 -6.37
N ARG A 828 7.40 -26.08 -5.06
CA ARG A 828 7.42 -24.73 -4.47
C ARG A 828 8.49 -23.82 -5.10
N LEU A 829 9.62 -24.39 -5.47
CA LEU A 829 10.81 -23.68 -5.97
C LEU A 829 10.66 -23.21 -7.41
N ARG A 830 9.67 -23.74 -8.11
CA ARG A 830 9.27 -23.35 -9.47
C ARG A 830 8.55 -22.00 -9.51
N ALA A 831 8.08 -21.45 -8.38
CA ALA A 831 7.26 -20.22 -8.37
C ALA A 831 7.91 -18.98 -9.06
N PRO A 832 9.24 -18.74 -9.00
CA PRO A 832 9.89 -17.71 -9.81
C PRO A 832 9.92 -17.99 -11.32
N ILE A 833 9.75 -19.24 -11.74
CA ILE A 833 9.69 -19.65 -13.15
C ILE A 833 8.26 -19.48 -13.68
N ASP A 834 7.26 -19.82 -12.86
CA ASP A 834 5.83 -19.76 -13.21
C ASP A 834 5.37 -18.38 -13.70
N VAL A 835 5.99 -17.27 -13.27
CA VAL A 835 5.63 -15.93 -13.77
C VAL A 835 5.99 -15.72 -15.25
N PHE A 836 7.01 -16.41 -15.77
CA PHE A 836 7.30 -16.41 -17.21
C PHE A 836 6.33 -17.31 -17.98
N LEU A 837 5.91 -18.44 -17.40
CA LEU A 837 4.86 -19.30 -17.94
C LEU A 837 3.51 -18.56 -17.99
N LEU A 838 3.20 -17.71 -17.01
CA LEU A 838 2.03 -16.82 -17.01
C LEU A 838 2.06 -15.81 -18.17
N LEU A 839 3.22 -15.22 -18.48
CA LEU A 839 3.37 -14.34 -19.65
C LEU A 839 3.13 -15.09 -20.96
N ALA A 840 3.68 -16.30 -21.10
CA ALA A 840 3.51 -17.17 -22.27
C ALA A 840 2.05 -17.64 -22.42
N GLY A 841 1.43 -18.13 -21.36
CA GLY A 841 0.04 -18.60 -21.36
C GLY A 841 -0.97 -17.49 -21.68
N ALA A 842 -0.71 -16.26 -21.22
CA ALA A 842 -1.55 -15.09 -21.56
C ALA A 842 -1.51 -14.74 -23.05
N VAL A 843 -0.38 -14.96 -23.73
CA VAL A 843 -0.28 -14.82 -25.20
C VAL A 843 -1.18 -15.84 -25.89
N THR A 844 -1.18 -17.09 -25.43
CA THR A 844 -2.05 -18.16 -25.96
C THR A 844 -3.54 -17.86 -25.77
N VAL A 845 -3.95 -17.51 -24.55
CA VAL A 845 -5.36 -17.19 -24.24
C VAL A 845 -5.85 -16.00 -25.08
N THR A 846 -5.02 -14.96 -25.24
CA THR A 846 -5.36 -13.80 -26.07
C THR A 846 -5.45 -14.17 -27.55
N GLY A 847 -4.50 -14.95 -28.07
CA GLY A 847 -4.49 -15.42 -29.46
C GLY A 847 -5.68 -16.30 -29.82
N ALA A 848 -6.09 -17.18 -28.90
CA ALA A 848 -7.27 -18.03 -29.03
C ALA A 848 -8.56 -17.19 -29.08
N PHE A 849 -8.69 -16.19 -28.22
CA PHE A 849 -9.84 -15.28 -28.21
C PHE A 849 -9.95 -14.48 -29.52
N ASP A 850 -8.83 -13.95 -30.03
CA ASP A 850 -8.80 -13.24 -31.30
C ASP A 850 -9.10 -14.15 -32.51
N ALA A 851 -8.67 -15.42 -32.47
CA ALA A 851 -9.01 -16.41 -33.49
C ALA A 851 -10.50 -16.77 -33.48
N LEU A 852 -11.10 -16.97 -32.28
CA LEU A 852 -12.53 -17.22 -32.12
C LEU A 852 -13.35 -16.02 -32.62
N ARG A 853 -12.95 -14.80 -32.23
CA ARG A 853 -13.59 -13.56 -32.69
C ARG A 853 -13.60 -13.44 -34.21
N ARG A 854 -12.46 -13.65 -34.89
CA ARG A 854 -12.38 -13.65 -36.36
C ARG A 854 -13.29 -14.73 -37.01
N ARG A 855 -13.44 -15.91 -36.38
CA ARG A 855 -14.37 -16.95 -36.86
C ARG A 855 -15.83 -16.51 -36.73
N VAL A 856 -16.21 -15.86 -35.63
CA VAL A 856 -17.57 -15.34 -35.43
C VAL A 856 -17.87 -14.19 -36.41
N GLU A 857 -16.95 -13.24 -36.54
CA GLU A 857 -17.09 -12.11 -37.48
C GLU A 857 -17.18 -12.60 -38.95
N SER A 858 -16.38 -13.60 -39.35
CA SER A 858 -16.45 -14.16 -40.70
C SER A 858 -17.71 -15.01 -40.96
N ARG A 859 -18.25 -15.73 -39.96
CA ARG A 859 -19.57 -16.37 -40.07
C ARG A 859 -20.67 -15.32 -40.24
N ALA A 860 -20.71 -14.30 -39.39
CA ALA A 860 -21.70 -13.23 -39.48
C ALA A 860 -21.64 -12.47 -40.82
N ALA A 861 -20.44 -12.26 -41.37
CA ALA A 861 -20.28 -11.69 -42.72
C ALA A 861 -20.87 -12.61 -43.80
N ARG A 862 -20.58 -13.92 -43.78
CA ARG A 862 -21.13 -14.90 -44.74
C ARG A 862 -22.65 -15.00 -44.66
N THR A 863 -23.24 -14.96 -43.47
CA THR A 863 -24.70 -14.97 -43.29
C THR A 863 -25.34 -13.69 -43.85
N ARG A 864 -24.67 -12.53 -43.75
CA ARG A 864 -25.16 -11.29 -44.35
C ARG A 864 -25.06 -11.29 -45.88
N THR A 865 -24.01 -11.86 -46.46
CA THR A 865 -23.88 -11.96 -47.93
C THR A 865 -24.84 -12.99 -48.52
N GLY A 866 -25.07 -14.12 -47.83
CA GLY A 866 -26.02 -15.16 -48.26
C GLY A 866 -27.50 -14.86 -47.97
N LEU A 867 -27.81 -13.68 -47.40
CA LEU A 867 -29.16 -13.11 -47.31
C LEU A 867 -29.35 -11.93 -48.28
N ALA A 868 -28.32 -11.59 -49.06
CA ALA A 868 -28.32 -10.54 -50.09
C ALA A 868 -28.19 -11.13 -51.51
N SER A 869 -28.24 -12.46 -51.61
CA SER A 869 -28.31 -13.29 -52.82
C SER A 869 -29.57 -14.13 -52.76
#